data_AF-A0A1V5DH37-F1
#
_entry.id   AF-A0A1V5DH37-F1
#
_cell.length_a   1.000
_cell.length_b   1.000
_cell.length_c   1.000
_cell.angle_alpha   90.00
_cell.angle_beta   90.00
_cell.angle_gamma   90.00
#
_symmetry.space_group_name_H-M   'P 1'
#
loop_
_entity.id
_entity.type
_entity.pdbx_description
1 polymer ?
#
loop_
_entity_poly.entity_id
_entity_poly.type
_entity_poly.pdbx_seq_one_letter_code
_entity_poly.pdbx_strand_id
1 'polypeptide(L)'
;MYKKSQAFSSFTRKTIQLYVFTLFLIIIYSLPAIAADLNPTYSESVQLAQEHAQSPAGWTTSSLFVIPDSSVGATEGLFYDGGALIVRTASKSRNFKWNYVGQAGYKIYGPATTDAAWVTTGNDVTQFLLANGVTGSNVTKLLERGLGMDTAGTHDAVIEFALVPTNDNLMRPTRNPDIAQYLPAAYGDALPFVQPAGMTNATYDNFKAYYENWRAGAYGQYPFPWTQLGYTFFWGNGYNLTNITGMSEFIILGQTPVDIYGIYATGSYIYTRNDGTSFSSAANAQFGNGFASFKIDGTCDTVWAGHRFQKKVSSDTSDGNRNIINIEGTGSVSGGQGILVWSLNYDVNNNGTITGETAAKFGLGGTENIAVLFKGDTGTSYGTPVTTAGAVNRLTNSGTISSPGTAVKAEAGDTEIINNAGGIISGTNYAIQTGAGNDTVTVNGGRITGNIDLGTGTDTLNVTGAGVAGFSFTLNKDTSAAARVVNAETVTIADNTNLAVTMAGTNIIRNNDRFLIVDAGTLTVTPGNLTVENDSSLPMISFSAVKDGNKLYLAAVRDAAYYSANSGNSSLGNVLDNLANTASGDMTTVIAELDRSGNAANARKLEPIVNHGVVQASYASAHQFNQTVINRIEQAPALINTQLNIMNGLFAVDDSAKTGAWTQAFGTVMHQDGQGSTSGYNATVDGVAVGLDRLFYENVLIGFCFGYAYNKIKSVDLSTDTGIDSSQANIYGSFFAEKYYLNTVLSFAYNRYKSSRHIYFGSIDRTARGNYDGNQYSVYLEGGYNFQHKGIKITPLASLQYMQLHLNGYGESGADDLNLSVDNQRYKVMQSGLGAKIAYPLQKKEFLFVPELHARWMYDFIGDRQQTTSQFTGGGASFTTNGLEPPKSSYNVGVKLNIMTDYGITVSLNYDLEMKQDFHSHNGYINVRYEF
;
A
#
# COMPACT_ATOMS: atom_id res chain seq x y z
N MET A 1 -27.73 -3.87 39.14
CA MET A 1 -27.75 -4.28 37.72
C MET A 1 -26.44 -3.80 37.10
N TYR A 2 -25.30 -4.48 37.05
CA TYR A 2 -24.96 -5.89 36.78
C TYR A 2 -25.58 -6.48 35.51
N LYS A 3 -24.70 -6.76 34.54
CA LYS A 3 -24.84 -7.47 33.26
C LYS A 3 -25.57 -6.72 32.12
N LYS A 4 -24.78 -6.06 31.25
CA LYS A 4 -24.85 -6.16 29.76
C LYS A 4 -23.92 -5.11 29.10
N SER A 5 -22.61 -5.41 28.97
CA SER A 5 -21.75 -4.77 27.96
C SER A 5 -20.51 -5.61 27.59
N GLN A 6 -20.62 -6.94 27.64
CA GLN A 6 -19.59 -7.87 27.14
C GLN A 6 -20.07 -8.70 25.93
N ALA A 7 -20.74 -8.08 24.95
CA ALA A 7 -21.29 -8.82 23.82
C ALA A 7 -21.02 -8.23 22.42
N PHE A 8 -20.17 -7.21 22.29
CA PHE A 8 -19.86 -6.64 20.96
C PHE A 8 -18.37 -6.44 20.66
N SER A 9 -17.48 -7.07 21.42
CA SER A 9 -16.05 -7.18 21.10
C SER A 9 -15.56 -8.63 20.93
N SER A 10 -16.46 -9.63 20.97
CA SER A 10 -16.09 -11.05 20.85
C SER A 10 -16.34 -11.66 19.47
N PHE A 11 -16.96 -10.94 18.54
CA PHE A 11 -17.24 -11.46 17.19
C PHE A 11 -16.14 -11.15 16.16
N THR A 12 -15.28 -10.16 16.41
CA THR A 12 -14.15 -9.82 15.52
C THR A 12 -12.83 -10.42 15.97
N ARG A 13 -12.70 -10.88 17.22
CA ARG A 13 -11.50 -11.59 17.71
C ARG A 13 -11.53 -13.10 17.48
N LYS A 14 -12.71 -13.73 17.44
CA LYS A 14 -12.81 -15.18 17.18
C LYS A 14 -12.66 -15.55 15.70
N THR A 15 -13.00 -14.66 14.77
CA THR A 15 -12.78 -14.89 13.34
C THR A 15 -11.29 -14.72 13.01
N ILE A 16 -10.61 -13.74 13.58
CA ILE A 16 -9.16 -13.54 13.37
C ILE A 16 -8.33 -14.64 14.04
N GLN A 17 -8.71 -15.14 15.22
CA GLN A 17 -8.01 -16.29 15.82
C GLN A 17 -8.29 -17.62 15.10
N LEU A 18 -9.46 -17.81 14.48
CA LEU A 18 -9.72 -19.01 13.69
C LEU A 18 -9.00 -18.97 12.32
N TYR A 19 -8.85 -17.80 11.70
CA TYR A 19 -8.03 -17.66 10.48
C TYR A 19 -6.52 -17.73 10.77
N VAL A 20 -6.05 -17.21 11.89
CA VAL A 20 -4.62 -17.32 12.28
C VAL A 20 -4.28 -18.75 12.72
N PHE A 21 -5.18 -19.49 13.37
CA PHE A 21 -4.93 -20.90 13.74
C PHE A 21 -5.11 -21.87 12.56
N THR A 22 -5.95 -21.54 11.57
CA THR A 22 -6.07 -22.32 10.32
C THR A 22 -4.92 -22.01 9.36
N LEU A 23 -4.38 -20.78 9.33
CA LEU A 23 -3.10 -20.49 8.66
C LEU A 23 -1.93 -21.19 9.36
N PHE A 24 -1.91 -21.25 10.69
CA PHE A 24 -0.84 -21.94 11.43
C PHE A 24 -0.88 -23.47 11.28
N LEU A 25 -2.07 -24.08 11.09
CA LEU A 25 -2.17 -25.52 10.76
C LEU A 25 -1.87 -25.83 9.28
N ILE A 26 -2.13 -24.90 8.35
CA ILE A 26 -1.77 -25.08 6.93
C ILE A 26 -0.26 -24.87 6.71
N ILE A 27 0.42 -24.08 7.55
CA ILE A 27 1.88 -23.91 7.55
C ILE A 27 2.60 -25.09 8.25
N ILE A 28 1.91 -25.89 9.07
CA ILE A 28 2.49 -27.07 9.73
C ILE A 28 2.14 -28.41 9.02
N TYR A 29 1.20 -28.41 8.07
CA TYR A 29 0.94 -29.56 7.18
C TYR A 29 1.39 -29.39 5.72
N SER A 30 2.09 -28.29 5.42
CA SER A 30 2.95 -28.20 4.25
C SER A 30 4.40 -28.24 4.70
N LEU A 31 4.79 -29.37 5.30
CA LEU A 31 6.18 -29.80 5.09
C LEU A 31 6.37 -29.79 3.56
N PRO A 32 7.39 -29.12 3.01
CA PRO A 32 7.77 -29.45 1.65
C PRO A 32 7.92 -30.97 1.66
N ALA A 33 7.33 -31.66 0.68
CA ALA A 33 7.73 -33.04 0.45
C ALA A 33 9.25 -33.01 0.49
N ILE A 34 9.84 -33.61 1.54
CA ILE A 34 11.29 -33.69 1.69
C ILE A 34 11.71 -34.24 0.35
N ALA A 35 12.48 -33.46 -0.42
CA ALA A 35 12.91 -33.85 -1.75
C ALA A 35 13.41 -35.27 -1.59
N ALA A 36 12.71 -36.23 -2.22
CA ALA A 36 13.04 -37.63 -2.02
C ALA A 36 14.54 -37.76 -2.23
N ASP A 37 15.26 -38.24 -1.21
CA ASP A 37 16.71 -38.33 -1.29
C ASP A 37 17.02 -39.12 -2.56
N LEU A 38 17.60 -38.44 -3.55
CA LEU A 38 17.88 -39.01 -4.86
C LEU A 38 18.96 -40.06 -4.66
N ASN A 39 18.60 -41.33 -4.86
CA ASN A 39 19.48 -42.47 -4.69
C ASN A 39 19.67 -43.22 -6.02
N PRO A 40 20.91 -43.53 -6.45
CA PRO A 40 22.17 -43.09 -5.86
C PRO A 40 22.35 -41.57 -5.98
N THR A 41 23.09 -40.99 -5.03
CA THR A 41 23.48 -39.57 -5.10
C THR A 41 24.42 -39.30 -6.28
N TYR A 42 24.61 -38.04 -6.66
CA TYR A 42 25.56 -37.69 -7.73
C TYR A 42 26.99 -38.17 -7.44
N SER A 43 27.45 -38.10 -6.19
CA SER A 43 28.80 -38.59 -5.84
C SER A 43 28.89 -40.12 -5.86
N GLU A 44 27.83 -40.80 -5.44
CA GLU A 44 27.75 -42.26 -5.44
C GLU A 44 27.66 -42.81 -6.87
N SER A 45 26.95 -42.12 -7.78
CA SER A 45 26.87 -42.52 -9.18
C SER A 45 28.22 -42.47 -9.89
N VAL A 46 29.15 -41.59 -9.49
CA VAL A 46 30.52 -41.60 -10.02
C VAL A 46 31.22 -42.92 -9.68
N GLN A 47 31.13 -43.35 -8.43
CA GLN A 47 31.76 -44.58 -7.95
C GLN A 47 31.15 -45.80 -8.67
N LEU A 48 29.82 -45.87 -8.73
CA LEU A 48 29.11 -46.94 -9.44
C LEU A 48 29.46 -46.96 -10.94
N ALA A 49 29.53 -45.80 -11.60
CA ALA A 49 29.90 -45.73 -13.01
C ALA A 49 31.32 -46.26 -13.26
N GLN A 50 32.27 -45.96 -12.35
CA GLN A 50 33.63 -46.49 -12.40
C GLN A 50 33.67 -48.01 -12.18
N GLU A 51 32.92 -48.52 -11.20
CA GLU A 51 32.81 -49.96 -10.91
C GLU A 51 32.19 -50.73 -12.09
N HIS A 52 31.14 -50.19 -12.70
CA HIS A 52 30.50 -50.78 -13.88
C HIS A 52 31.43 -50.79 -15.09
N ALA A 53 32.26 -49.75 -15.27
CA ALA A 53 33.27 -49.73 -16.33
C ALA A 53 34.36 -50.80 -16.13
N GLN A 54 34.76 -51.06 -14.88
CA GLN A 54 35.75 -52.08 -14.51
C GLN A 54 35.20 -53.50 -14.60
N SER A 55 33.90 -53.69 -14.31
CA SER A 55 33.21 -54.97 -14.37
C SER A 55 31.89 -54.86 -15.16
N PRO A 56 31.93 -54.78 -16.51
CA PRO A 56 30.74 -54.48 -17.34
C PRO A 56 29.62 -55.52 -17.33
N ALA A 57 29.92 -56.76 -16.93
CA ALA A 57 28.95 -57.85 -16.97
C ALA A 57 27.73 -57.55 -16.08
N GLY A 58 26.52 -57.56 -16.66
CA GLY A 58 25.28 -57.23 -15.97
C GLY A 58 24.90 -55.74 -15.98
N TRP A 59 25.81 -54.87 -16.46
CA TRP A 59 25.62 -53.41 -16.53
C TRP A 59 25.58 -52.85 -17.96
N THR A 60 25.73 -53.70 -18.97
CA THR A 60 25.55 -53.32 -20.38
C THR A 60 24.11 -53.52 -20.82
N THR A 61 23.55 -52.57 -21.56
CA THR A 61 22.22 -52.71 -22.19
C THR A 61 22.27 -53.66 -23.38
N SER A 62 21.11 -54.21 -23.79
CA SER A 62 20.99 -55.08 -24.97
C SER A 62 21.08 -54.33 -26.30
N SER A 63 20.82 -53.02 -26.30
CA SER A 63 20.81 -52.15 -27.48
C SER A 63 20.93 -50.70 -27.06
N LEU A 64 21.63 -49.88 -27.86
CA LEU A 64 21.68 -48.42 -27.80
C LEU A 64 21.57 -47.86 -29.22
N PHE A 65 21.37 -46.55 -29.35
CA PHE A 65 21.37 -45.90 -30.66
C PHE A 65 22.69 -46.15 -31.40
N VAL A 66 22.58 -46.48 -32.68
CA VAL A 66 23.69 -46.64 -33.62
C VAL A 66 23.42 -45.78 -34.85
N ILE A 67 24.50 -45.35 -35.50
CA ILE A 67 24.45 -44.49 -36.68
C ILE A 67 25.06 -45.29 -37.83
N PRO A 68 24.26 -46.11 -38.54
CA PRO A 68 24.78 -47.00 -39.57
C PRO A 68 25.21 -46.22 -40.81
N ASP A 69 26.23 -46.73 -41.51
CA ASP A 69 26.79 -46.14 -42.74
C ASP A 69 25.80 -46.01 -43.91
N SER A 70 24.58 -46.59 -43.85
CA SER A 70 23.70 -46.65 -45.03
C SER A 70 22.18 -46.73 -44.80
N SER A 71 21.60 -46.30 -43.67
CA SER A 71 20.12 -46.22 -43.58
C SER A 71 19.62 -44.95 -42.89
N VAL A 72 19.08 -44.07 -43.72
CA VAL A 72 18.41 -42.82 -43.36
C VAL A 72 17.11 -43.12 -42.57
N GLY A 73 17.09 -42.71 -41.31
CA GLY A 73 15.95 -42.02 -40.68
C GLY A 73 14.75 -42.80 -40.11
N ALA A 74 14.48 -44.06 -40.43
CA ALA A 74 13.21 -44.69 -40.02
C ALA A 74 13.27 -45.52 -38.73
N THR A 75 14.34 -46.27 -38.47
CA THR A 75 14.34 -47.36 -37.48
C THR A 75 14.61 -46.91 -36.05
N GLU A 76 15.39 -45.84 -35.86
CA GLU A 76 15.78 -45.33 -34.54
C GLU A 76 15.34 -43.87 -34.33
N GLY A 77 14.59 -43.28 -35.26
CA GLY A 77 14.22 -41.87 -35.17
C GLY A 77 15.43 -40.92 -35.24
N LEU A 78 16.51 -41.30 -35.94
CA LEU A 78 17.59 -40.36 -36.28
C LEU A 78 17.06 -39.28 -37.24
N PHE A 79 17.45 -38.02 -37.00
CA PHE A 79 17.02 -36.90 -37.84
C PHE A 79 18.18 -36.39 -38.71
N TYR A 80 17.96 -36.37 -40.02
CA TYR A 80 18.91 -35.93 -41.03
C TYR A 80 18.36 -34.76 -41.84
N ASP A 81 19.22 -33.78 -42.15
CA ASP A 81 18.92 -32.70 -43.09
C ASP A 81 20.12 -32.48 -44.03
N GLY A 82 19.88 -32.49 -45.34
CA GLY A 82 20.94 -32.34 -46.34
C GLY A 82 22.10 -33.34 -46.23
N GLY A 83 21.89 -34.52 -45.64
CA GLY A 83 22.93 -35.54 -45.39
C GLY A 83 23.72 -35.34 -44.08
N ALA A 84 23.49 -34.24 -43.35
CA ALA A 84 24.02 -34.04 -42.00
C ALA A 84 23.08 -34.66 -40.96
N LEU A 85 23.67 -35.29 -39.93
CA LEU A 85 22.96 -35.76 -38.75
C LEU A 85 22.81 -34.61 -37.75
N ILE A 86 21.62 -34.48 -37.18
CA ILE A 86 21.37 -33.48 -36.14
C ILE A 86 21.54 -34.12 -34.76
N VAL A 87 22.54 -33.64 -34.02
CA VAL A 87 22.84 -34.06 -32.65
C VAL A 87 22.66 -32.87 -31.70
N ARG A 88 22.47 -33.13 -30.41
CA ARG A 88 22.12 -32.06 -29.45
C ARG A 88 22.82 -32.21 -28.11
N THR A 89 23.08 -31.07 -27.48
CA THR A 89 23.71 -30.95 -26.16
C THR A 89 22.96 -29.97 -25.27
N ALA A 90 22.94 -30.21 -23.97
CA ALA A 90 22.52 -29.22 -22.98
C ALA A 90 23.72 -28.33 -22.61
N SER A 91 23.53 -27.02 -22.66
CA SER A 91 24.58 -26.03 -22.42
C SER A 91 24.04 -24.79 -21.73
N LYS A 92 24.91 -23.80 -21.53
CA LYS A 92 24.57 -22.51 -20.95
C LYS A 92 24.47 -21.50 -22.07
N SER A 93 23.36 -20.77 -22.12
CA SER A 93 23.07 -19.70 -23.09
C SER A 93 24.24 -18.73 -23.22
N ARG A 94 24.90 -18.38 -22.10
CA ARG A 94 26.08 -17.50 -22.05
C ARG A 94 27.25 -17.97 -22.93
N ASN A 95 27.43 -19.27 -23.14
CA ASN A 95 28.49 -19.82 -23.98
C ASN A 95 28.20 -19.63 -25.48
N PHE A 96 26.93 -19.37 -25.82
CA PHE A 96 26.44 -19.23 -27.18
C PHE A 96 25.88 -17.84 -27.47
N LYS A 97 25.99 -16.86 -26.55
CA LYS A 97 25.43 -15.51 -26.73
C LYS A 97 25.90 -14.77 -28.00
N TRP A 98 26.99 -15.23 -28.60
CA TRP A 98 27.56 -14.67 -29.83
C TRP A 98 27.54 -15.66 -31.01
N ASN A 99 26.97 -16.85 -30.81
CA ASN A 99 26.90 -17.88 -31.83
C ASN A 99 25.45 -18.20 -32.19
N TYR A 100 25.15 -18.24 -33.48
CA TYR A 100 23.77 -18.33 -33.98
C TYR A 100 23.65 -19.35 -35.10
N VAL A 101 22.41 -19.75 -35.39
CA VAL A 101 22.11 -20.57 -36.57
C VAL A 101 22.58 -19.85 -37.84
N GLY A 102 23.19 -20.60 -38.76
CA GLY A 102 23.70 -20.07 -40.03
C GLY A 102 25.03 -19.31 -39.94
N GLN A 103 25.69 -19.30 -38.78
CA GLN A 103 27.07 -18.83 -38.68
C GLN A 103 28.03 -19.80 -39.37
N ALA A 104 28.75 -19.29 -40.37
CA ALA A 104 29.71 -20.09 -41.12
C ALA A 104 30.96 -20.44 -40.30
N GLY A 105 31.44 -21.68 -40.44
CA GLY A 105 32.75 -22.11 -39.92
C GLY A 105 32.83 -22.28 -38.41
N TYR A 106 31.70 -22.48 -37.73
CA TYR A 106 31.70 -22.79 -36.30
C TYR A 106 32.41 -24.13 -36.04
N LYS A 107 33.13 -24.21 -34.92
CA LYS A 107 33.85 -25.39 -34.47
C LYS A 107 33.57 -25.61 -32.99
N ILE A 108 33.57 -26.87 -32.56
CA ILE A 108 33.49 -27.19 -31.14
C ILE A 108 34.66 -26.53 -30.38
N TYR A 109 34.34 -25.92 -29.24
CA TYR A 109 35.29 -25.20 -28.42
C TYR A 109 36.38 -26.12 -27.84
N GLY A 110 37.59 -25.57 -27.68
CA GLY A 110 38.72 -26.23 -27.02
C GLY A 110 39.59 -27.11 -27.94
N PRO A 111 40.78 -27.56 -27.48
CA PRO A 111 41.62 -28.52 -28.20
C PRO A 111 41.00 -29.91 -28.35
N ALA A 112 41.23 -30.57 -29.49
CA ALA A 112 40.72 -31.92 -29.78
C ALA A 112 41.22 -33.02 -28.83
N THR A 113 42.30 -32.76 -28.07
CA THR A 113 42.93 -33.70 -27.15
C THR A 113 42.43 -33.57 -25.71
N THR A 114 41.63 -32.55 -25.39
CA THR A 114 41.20 -32.24 -24.01
C THR A 114 39.72 -31.91 -23.90
N ASP A 115 39.10 -31.45 -24.98
CA ASP A 115 37.72 -30.96 -24.97
C ASP A 115 36.87 -31.67 -26.02
N ALA A 116 35.58 -31.83 -25.70
CA ALA A 116 34.57 -32.33 -26.62
C ALA A 116 33.18 -31.81 -26.21
N ALA A 117 32.27 -31.73 -27.18
CA ALA A 117 30.84 -31.57 -26.90
C ALA A 117 30.20 -32.96 -26.73
N TRP A 118 29.59 -33.19 -25.57
CA TRP A 118 28.81 -34.40 -25.32
C TRP A 118 27.42 -34.22 -25.91
N VAL A 119 27.04 -35.15 -26.78
CA VAL A 119 25.83 -35.06 -27.58
C VAL A 119 25.05 -36.36 -27.57
N THR A 120 23.76 -36.21 -27.81
CA THR A 120 22.83 -37.31 -28.04
C THR A 120 22.09 -37.05 -29.35
N THR A 121 21.44 -38.08 -29.88
CA THR A 121 20.92 -38.08 -31.25
C THR A 121 19.54 -38.70 -31.33
N GLY A 122 18.87 -38.46 -32.45
CA GLY A 122 17.54 -38.98 -32.76
C GLY A 122 16.48 -38.60 -31.72
N ASN A 123 15.48 -39.46 -31.57
CA ASN A 123 14.39 -39.22 -30.62
C ASN A 123 14.73 -39.61 -29.18
N ASP A 124 15.97 -39.98 -28.86
CA ASP A 124 16.39 -40.48 -27.55
C ASP A 124 16.08 -39.46 -26.43
N VAL A 125 16.46 -38.19 -26.61
CA VAL A 125 16.11 -37.11 -25.66
C VAL A 125 14.62 -37.01 -25.43
N THR A 126 13.85 -37.12 -26.52
CA THR A 126 12.38 -36.99 -26.46
C THR A 126 11.79 -38.16 -25.69
N GLN A 127 12.21 -39.39 -25.99
CA GLN A 127 11.75 -40.59 -25.29
C GLN A 127 12.16 -40.57 -23.82
N PHE A 128 13.41 -40.21 -23.52
CA PHE A 128 13.92 -40.08 -22.16
C PHE A 128 13.09 -39.07 -21.35
N LEU A 129 12.87 -37.87 -21.88
CA LEU A 129 12.10 -36.83 -21.17
C LEU A 129 10.64 -37.26 -20.96
N LEU A 130 9.99 -37.83 -21.96
CA LEU A 130 8.61 -38.30 -21.84
C LEU A 130 8.46 -39.46 -20.85
N ALA A 131 9.38 -40.43 -20.88
CA ALA A 131 9.38 -41.57 -19.97
C ALA A 131 9.58 -41.16 -18.49
N ASN A 132 10.21 -40.00 -18.27
CA ASN A 132 10.52 -39.48 -16.94
C ASN A 132 9.63 -38.30 -16.50
N GLY A 133 8.47 -38.11 -17.14
CA GLY A 133 7.46 -37.13 -16.70
C GLY A 133 7.92 -35.68 -16.80
N VAL A 134 8.56 -35.32 -17.92
CA VAL A 134 9.06 -33.95 -18.13
C VAL A 134 7.95 -32.91 -18.03
N THR A 135 8.28 -31.80 -17.38
CA THR A 135 7.51 -30.56 -17.32
C THR A 135 8.47 -29.40 -17.56
N GLY A 136 7.99 -28.22 -17.95
CA GLY A 136 8.92 -27.10 -18.13
C GLY A 136 9.56 -26.61 -16.81
N SER A 137 9.02 -27.00 -15.64
CA SER A 137 9.66 -26.72 -14.34
C SER A 137 10.79 -27.69 -13.97
N ASN A 138 10.80 -28.90 -14.53
CA ASN A 138 11.82 -29.91 -14.22
C ASN A 138 12.78 -30.20 -15.38
N VAL A 139 12.47 -29.76 -16.61
CA VAL A 139 13.18 -30.13 -17.84
C VAL A 139 14.68 -29.92 -17.75
N THR A 140 15.15 -28.78 -17.23
CA THR A 140 16.59 -28.50 -17.10
C THR A 140 17.28 -29.54 -16.20
N LYS A 141 16.73 -29.80 -15.02
CA LYS A 141 17.31 -30.76 -14.06
C LYS A 141 17.20 -32.19 -14.58
N LEU A 142 16.12 -32.51 -15.29
CA LEU A 142 15.92 -33.84 -15.87
C LEU A 142 16.89 -34.10 -17.02
N LEU A 143 17.12 -33.11 -17.89
CA LEU A 143 18.16 -33.15 -18.92
C LEU A 143 19.55 -33.30 -18.31
N GLU A 144 19.89 -32.50 -17.28
CA GLU A 144 21.17 -32.59 -16.59
C GLU A 144 21.41 -34.01 -16.05
N ARG A 145 20.45 -34.58 -15.30
CA ARG A 145 20.58 -35.96 -14.78
C ARG A 145 20.66 -37.00 -15.88
N GLY A 146 19.81 -36.85 -16.90
CA GLY A 146 19.75 -37.76 -18.04
C GLY A 146 21.03 -37.75 -18.86
N LEU A 147 21.82 -36.68 -18.80
CA LEU A 147 23.14 -36.55 -19.43
C LEU A 147 24.30 -36.85 -18.46
N GLY A 148 24.02 -37.35 -17.25
CA GLY A 148 25.06 -37.62 -16.25
C GLY A 148 25.69 -36.36 -15.64
N MET A 149 25.08 -35.19 -15.79
CA MET A 149 25.54 -33.92 -15.22
C MET A 149 25.04 -33.72 -13.77
N ASP A 150 25.60 -32.72 -13.08
CA ASP A 150 25.08 -32.26 -11.80
C ASP A 150 23.74 -31.52 -11.96
N THR A 151 22.84 -31.63 -10.99
CA THR A 151 21.52 -30.97 -11.05
C THR A 151 21.55 -29.54 -10.57
N ALA A 152 22.57 -28.77 -10.96
CA ALA A 152 22.70 -27.38 -10.55
C ALA A 152 21.59 -26.50 -11.15
N GLY A 153 20.90 -26.96 -12.21
CA GLY A 153 19.86 -26.21 -12.91
C GLY A 153 20.42 -25.06 -13.72
N THR A 154 21.66 -25.16 -14.20
CA THR A 154 22.38 -24.03 -14.80
C THR A 154 22.51 -24.11 -16.32
N HIS A 155 22.12 -25.22 -16.93
CA HIS A 155 22.13 -25.44 -18.37
C HIS A 155 20.81 -24.99 -19.00
N ASP A 156 20.67 -23.69 -19.23
CA ASP A 156 19.45 -23.03 -19.71
C ASP A 156 19.25 -23.08 -21.24
N ALA A 157 20.10 -23.78 -21.98
CA ALA A 157 20.00 -23.91 -23.44
C ALA A 157 20.19 -25.35 -23.94
N VAL A 158 19.45 -25.73 -24.98
CA VAL A 158 19.73 -26.90 -25.82
C VAL A 158 20.28 -26.40 -27.15
N ILE A 159 21.47 -26.89 -27.52
CA ILE A 159 22.13 -26.54 -28.77
C ILE A 159 22.13 -27.77 -29.67
N GLU A 160 21.67 -27.60 -30.90
CA GLU A 160 21.68 -28.62 -31.94
C GLU A 160 22.78 -28.32 -32.95
N PHE A 161 23.55 -29.33 -33.28
CA PHE A 161 24.61 -29.28 -34.27
C PHE A 161 24.25 -30.18 -35.46
N ALA A 162 24.49 -29.69 -36.67
CA ALA A 162 24.49 -30.50 -37.88
C ALA A 162 25.93 -30.87 -38.24
N LEU A 163 26.19 -32.15 -38.45
CA LEU A 163 27.50 -32.67 -38.83
C LEU A 163 27.38 -33.90 -39.74
N VAL A 164 28.40 -34.18 -40.54
CA VAL A 164 28.46 -35.42 -41.33
C VAL A 164 28.78 -36.57 -40.39
N PRO A 165 27.92 -37.60 -40.23
CA PRO A 165 28.07 -38.62 -39.20
C PRO A 165 29.09 -39.69 -39.61
N THR A 166 30.36 -39.33 -39.55
CA THR A 166 31.48 -40.26 -39.70
C THR A 166 32.20 -40.42 -38.37
N ASN A 167 32.95 -41.51 -38.24
CA ASN A 167 33.82 -41.74 -37.08
C ASN A 167 34.90 -40.64 -36.89
N ASP A 168 35.14 -39.75 -37.86
CA ASP A 168 36.00 -38.57 -37.67
C ASP A 168 35.30 -37.40 -36.96
N ASN A 169 33.98 -37.28 -37.09
CA ASN A 169 33.23 -36.13 -36.58
C ASN A 169 32.37 -36.44 -35.35
N LEU A 170 32.08 -37.72 -35.13
CA LEU A 170 31.25 -38.19 -34.02
C LEU A 170 31.79 -39.52 -33.53
N MET A 171 31.92 -39.68 -32.22
CA MET A 171 32.44 -40.90 -31.60
C MET A 171 31.60 -41.32 -30.42
N ARG A 172 31.61 -42.62 -30.10
CA ARG A 172 31.20 -43.09 -28.79
C ARG A 172 32.34 -42.90 -27.78
N PRO A 173 32.11 -42.36 -26.57
CA PRO A 173 33.14 -42.21 -25.55
C PRO A 173 33.39 -43.55 -24.83
N THR A 174 33.83 -44.55 -25.59
CA THR A 174 34.27 -45.87 -25.11
C THR A 174 35.52 -46.27 -25.87
N ARG A 175 36.27 -47.27 -25.40
CA ARG A 175 37.50 -47.70 -26.09
C ARG A 175 37.31 -48.22 -27.51
N ASN A 176 36.08 -48.56 -27.88
CA ASN A 176 35.68 -48.74 -29.27
C ASN A 176 34.73 -47.59 -29.66
N PRO A 177 35.22 -46.50 -30.28
CA PRO A 177 34.44 -45.31 -30.54
C PRO A 177 33.45 -45.43 -31.72
N ASP A 178 33.28 -46.62 -32.29
CA ASP A 178 32.45 -46.84 -33.48
C ASP A 178 31.00 -46.42 -33.24
N ILE A 179 30.50 -45.57 -34.15
CA ILE A 179 29.11 -45.12 -34.14
C ILE A 179 28.17 -46.10 -34.86
N ALA A 180 28.68 -46.92 -35.78
CA ALA A 180 27.85 -47.78 -36.63
C ALA A 180 27.38 -49.06 -35.94
N GLN A 181 28.02 -49.46 -34.84
CA GLN A 181 27.69 -50.68 -34.10
C GLN A 181 27.73 -50.44 -32.59
N TYR A 182 26.88 -51.17 -31.87
CA TYR A 182 26.95 -51.26 -30.41
C TYR A 182 27.28 -52.71 -30.03
N LEU A 183 28.50 -52.93 -29.55
CA LEU A 183 29.01 -54.25 -29.17
C LEU A 183 29.27 -54.28 -27.65
N PRO A 184 28.28 -54.63 -26.81
CA PRO A 184 28.41 -54.64 -25.34
C PRO A 184 29.68 -55.30 -24.81
N ALA A 185 30.07 -56.43 -25.41
CA ALA A 185 31.25 -57.20 -25.00
C ALA A 185 32.59 -56.50 -25.35
N ALA A 186 32.56 -55.43 -26.15
CA ALA A 186 33.72 -54.65 -26.56
C ALA A 186 33.92 -53.36 -25.72
N TYR A 187 33.15 -53.17 -24.64
CA TYR A 187 33.24 -52.00 -23.76
C TYR A 187 33.72 -52.36 -22.36
N GLY A 188 34.26 -51.35 -21.66
CA GLY A 188 34.90 -51.49 -20.35
C GLY A 188 36.35 -51.03 -20.32
N ASP A 189 36.83 -50.68 -19.14
CA ASP A 189 38.14 -50.04 -18.93
C ASP A 189 39.33 -51.02 -18.86
N ALA A 190 39.09 -52.31 -19.11
CA ALA A 190 40.12 -53.35 -19.22
C ALA A 190 40.45 -53.74 -20.67
N LEU A 191 39.66 -53.31 -21.65
CA LEU A 191 39.81 -53.71 -23.06
C LEU A 191 40.78 -52.81 -23.85
N PRO A 192 41.42 -53.26 -24.93
CA PRO A 192 42.27 -52.39 -25.75
C PRO A 192 41.44 -51.35 -26.54
N PHE A 193 42.07 -50.23 -26.91
CA PHE A 193 41.46 -49.31 -27.87
C PHE A 193 41.34 -49.95 -29.25
N VAL A 194 40.21 -49.73 -29.92
CA VAL A 194 39.93 -50.21 -31.27
C VAL A 194 39.74 -49.01 -32.18
N GLN A 195 40.43 -48.96 -33.32
CA GLN A 195 40.21 -47.92 -34.33
C GLN A 195 39.08 -48.38 -35.27
N PRO A 196 37.94 -47.67 -35.33
CA PRO A 196 36.85 -48.01 -36.21
C PRO A 196 37.24 -47.85 -37.69
N ALA A 197 36.54 -48.57 -38.56
CA ALA A 197 36.67 -48.38 -40.00
C ALA A 197 36.28 -46.93 -40.38
N GLY A 198 37.04 -46.34 -41.31
CA GLY A 198 36.79 -44.97 -41.80
C GLY A 198 37.30 -43.83 -40.91
N MET A 199 37.80 -44.10 -39.69
CA MET A 199 38.41 -43.08 -38.82
C MET A 199 39.87 -42.81 -39.19
N THR A 200 40.26 -41.55 -39.35
CA THR A 200 41.66 -41.19 -39.63
C THR A 200 42.58 -41.38 -38.42
N ASN A 201 43.87 -41.60 -38.67
CA ASN A 201 44.86 -41.77 -37.60
C ASN A 201 44.97 -40.54 -36.70
N ALA A 202 44.91 -39.34 -37.28
CA ALA A 202 44.99 -38.09 -36.52
C ALA A 202 43.81 -37.96 -35.55
N THR A 203 42.59 -38.22 -36.02
CA THR A 203 41.39 -38.21 -35.18
C THR A 203 41.46 -39.30 -34.10
N TYR A 204 41.91 -40.50 -34.44
CA TYR A 204 42.05 -41.60 -33.49
C TYR A 204 43.08 -41.31 -32.38
N ASP A 205 44.21 -40.68 -32.73
CA ASP A 205 45.21 -40.26 -31.74
C ASP A 205 44.67 -39.14 -30.83
N ASN A 206 43.96 -38.16 -31.38
CA ASN A 206 43.27 -37.13 -30.60
C ASN A 206 42.22 -37.75 -29.67
N PHE A 207 41.42 -38.71 -30.15
CA PHE A 207 40.43 -39.42 -29.37
C PHE A 207 41.05 -40.16 -28.18
N LYS A 208 42.15 -40.91 -28.37
CA LYS A 208 42.83 -41.59 -27.26
C LYS A 208 43.35 -40.59 -26.22
N ALA A 209 43.94 -39.48 -26.68
CA ALA A 209 44.43 -38.44 -25.77
C ALA A 209 43.27 -37.81 -24.97
N TYR A 210 42.18 -37.47 -25.65
CA TYR A 210 40.95 -36.98 -25.02
C TYR A 210 40.39 -37.99 -24.01
N TYR A 211 40.25 -39.25 -24.39
CA TYR A 211 39.73 -40.31 -23.53
C TYR A 211 40.49 -40.41 -22.22
N GLU A 212 41.83 -40.45 -22.29
CA GLU A 212 42.67 -40.59 -21.11
C GLU A 212 42.65 -39.33 -20.25
N ASN A 213 42.64 -38.15 -20.87
CA ASN A 213 42.47 -36.88 -20.17
C ASN A 213 41.12 -36.81 -19.43
N TRP A 214 40.05 -37.17 -20.13
CA TRP A 214 38.69 -37.13 -19.61
C TRP A 214 38.47 -38.17 -18.50
N ARG A 215 39.06 -39.36 -18.63
CA ARG A 215 39.04 -40.40 -17.58
C ARG A 215 39.68 -39.92 -16.29
N ALA A 216 40.81 -39.22 -16.38
CA ALA A 216 41.47 -38.64 -15.23
C ALA A 216 40.61 -37.56 -14.55
N GLY A 217 39.79 -36.84 -15.33
CA GLY A 217 38.82 -35.87 -14.82
C GLY A 217 37.59 -36.53 -14.16
N ALA A 218 36.94 -37.44 -14.88
CA ALA A 218 35.69 -38.13 -14.50
C ALA A 218 35.75 -38.79 -13.13
N TYR A 219 36.91 -39.34 -12.78
CA TYR A 219 37.14 -40.05 -11.51
C TYR A 219 38.19 -39.36 -10.63
N GLY A 220 38.51 -38.10 -10.93
CA GLY A 220 39.54 -37.31 -10.24
C GLY A 220 38.97 -36.17 -9.39
N GLN A 221 39.56 -34.99 -9.55
CA GLN A 221 39.25 -33.82 -8.70
C GLN A 221 37.87 -33.20 -8.97
N TYR A 222 37.36 -33.30 -10.21
CA TYR A 222 36.06 -32.76 -10.62
C TYR A 222 35.22 -33.89 -11.24
N PRO A 223 34.75 -34.84 -10.42
CA PRO A 223 34.23 -36.10 -10.90
C PRO A 223 32.82 -35.99 -11.49
N PHE A 224 32.50 -36.87 -12.44
CA PHE A 224 31.18 -37.03 -13.04
C PHE A 224 30.97 -38.49 -13.48
N PRO A 225 29.72 -38.99 -13.47
CA PRO A 225 29.41 -40.42 -13.64
C PRO A 225 29.43 -40.87 -15.10
N TRP A 226 30.63 -40.97 -15.67
CA TRP A 226 30.85 -41.55 -16.99
C TRP A 226 30.96 -43.08 -16.91
N THR A 227 30.15 -43.79 -17.70
CA THR A 227 30.06 -45.26 -17.60
C THR A 227 31.11 -45.99 -18.44
N GLN A 228 31.65 -45.36 -19.48
CA GLN A 228 32.46 -46.04 -20.51
C GLN A 228 31.74 -47.23 -21.21
N LEU A 229 30.40 -47.36 -21.05
CA LEU A 229 29.58 -48.44 -21.61
C LEU A 229 28.66 -47.97 -22.75
N GLY A 230 28.72 -46.69 -23.14
CA GLY A 230 28.02 -46.13 -24.29
C GLY A 230 26.71 -45.39 -23.98
N TYR A 231 26.32 -45.32 -22.70
CA TYR A 231 25.17 -44.56 -22.20
C TYR A 231 25.57 -43.68 -21.01
N THR A 232 24.89 -42.56 -20.82
CA THR A 232 25.09 -41.65 -19.69
C THR A 232 24.46 -42.22 -18.40
N PHE A 233 25.08 -42.04 -17.24
CA PHE A 233 24.50 -42.55 -15.98
C PHE A 233 23.35 -41.66 -15.47
N PHE A 234 22.11 -42.17 -15.50
CA PHE A 234 20.94 -41.48 -14.95
C PHE A 234 20.81 -41.70 -13.44
N TRP A 235 21.48 -40.85 -12.68
CA TRP A 235 21.54 -40.96 -11.21
C TRP A 235 20.26 -40.49 -10.53
N GLY A 236 20.06 -40.92 -9.27
CA GLY A 236 18.88 -40.55 -8.47
C GLY A 236 17.59 -41.30 -8.83
N ASN A 237 17.68 -42.42 -9.55
CA ASN A 237 16.52 -43.17 -10.04
C ASN A 237 16.51 -44.65 -9.60
N GLY A 238 17.33 -45.02 -8.61
CA GLY A 238 17.54 -46.39 -8.14
C GLY A 238 18.83 -47.01 -8.67
N TYR A 239 19.02 -48.31 -8.38
CA TYR A 239 20.33 -48.98 -8.51
C TYR A 239 20.40 -50.06 -9.62
N ASN A 240 19.27 -50.38 -10.25
CA ASN A 240 19.23 -51.43 -11.27
C ASN A 240 19.52 -50.85 -12.65
N LEU A 241 20.05 -51.69 -13.55
CA LEU A 241 20.45 -51.28 -14.92
C LEU A 241 19.37 -50.45 -15.64
N THR A 242 18.12 -50.90 -15.65
CA THR A 242 16.99 -50.19 -16.28
C THR A 242 16.78 -48.78 -15.75
N ASN A 243 17.12 -48.53 -14.49
CA ASN A 243 16.88 -47.26 -13.83
C ASN A 243 18.05 -46.28 -13.98
N ILE A 244 19.28 -46.79 -14.08
CA ILE A 244 20.51 -45.98 -14.21
C ILE A 244 20.90 -45.70 -15.66
N THR A 245 20.24 -46.35 -16.61
CA THR A 245 20.51 -46.15 -18.04
C THR A 245 19.87 -44.83 -18.47
N GLY A 246 20.71 -43.81 -18.73
CA GLY A 246 20.30 -42.56 -19.35
C GLY A 246 20.30 -42.64 -20.87
N MET A 247 20.52 -41.50 -21.52
CA MET A 247 20.54 -41.39 -22.98
C MET A 247 21.80 -42.04 -23.59
N SER A 248 21.69 -42.41 -24.86
CA SER A 248 22.81 -42.87 -25.68
C SER A 248 23.83 -41.74 -25.82
N GLU A 249 25.10 -42.08 -25.64
CA GLU A 249 26.16 -41.12 -25.40
C GLU A 249 27.12 -41.05 -26.58
N PHE A 250 27.35 -39.84 -27.10
CA PHE A 250 28.32 -39.56 -28.16
C PHE A 250 29.10 -38.28 -27.83
N ILE A 251 30.25 -38.11 -28.49
CA ILE A 251 31.09 -36.93 -28.37
C ILE A 251 31.48 -36.38 -29.74
N ILE A 252 31.67 -35.08 -29.79
CA ILE A 252 32.29 -34.36 -30.92
C ILE A 252 33.55 -33.70 -30.35
N LEU A 253 34.74 -34.10 -30.81
CA LEU A 253 36.00 -33.54 -30.31
C LEU A 253 36.10 -32.03 -30.57
N GLY A 254 36.87 -31.33 -29.73
CA GLY A 254 37.22 -29.93 -29.91
C GLY A 254 37.83 -29.68 -31.29
N GLN A 255 37.60 -28.49 -31.84
CA GLN A 255 37.97 -28.09 -33.21
C GLN A 255 37.23 -28.80 -34.36
N THR A 256 36.36 -29.79 -34.10
CA THR A 256 35.54 -30.39 -35.16
C THR A 256 34.56 -29.36 -35.74
N PRO A 257 34.52 -29.18 -37.07
CA PRO A 257 33.57 -28.28 -37.73
C PRO A 257 32.14 -28.81 -37.61
N VAL A 258 31.22 -27.94 -37.20
CA VAL A 258 29.78 -28.23 -37.13
C VAL A 258 28.99 -26.98 -37.48
N ASP A 259 27.76 -27.15 -37.98
CA ASP A 259 26.84 -26.03 -38.13
C ASP A 259 25.89 -25.98 -36.92
N ILE A 260 25.69 -24.79 -36.37
CA ILE A 260 24.63 -24.59 -35.38
C ILE A 260 23.29 -24.64 -36.12
N TYR A 261 22.47 -25.61 -35.75
CA TYR A 261 21.23 -25.94 -36.43
C TYR A 261 19.99 -25.48 -35.65
N GLY A 262 20.08 -25.50 -34.32
CA GLY A 262 19.01 -25.11 -33.41
C GLY A 262 19.57 -24.62 -32.08
N ILE A 263 18.93 -23.60 -31.52
CA ILE A 263 19.19 -23.05 -30.20
C ILE A 263 17.83 -22.88 -29.53
N TYR A 264 17.60 -23.59 -28.44
CA TYR A 264 16.36 -23.54 -27.68
C TYR A 264 16.67 -23.24 -26.22
N ALA A 265 15.83 -22.45 -25.56
CA ALA A 265 15.85 -22.44 -24.11
C ALA A 265 15.32 -23.78 -23.61
N THR A 266 15.94 -24.38 -22.59
CA THR A 266 15.51 -25.70 -22.08
C THR A 266 14.05 -25.71 -21.68
N GLY A 267 13.56 -24.63 -21.06
CA GLY A 267 12.16 -24.44 -20.67
C GLY A 267 11.17 -24.45 -21.83
N SER A 268 11.59 -24.06 -23.04
CA SER A 268 10.75 -24.08 -24.25
C SER A 268 10.94 -25.31 -25.14
N TYR A 269 12.05 -26.04 -24.97
CA TYR A 269 12.45 -27.13 -25.86
C TYR A 269 11.40 -28.24 -25.96
N ILE A 270 10.77 -28.62 -24.84
CA ILE A 270 9.73 -29.66 -24.81
C ILE A 270 8.43 -29.26 -25.53
N TYR A 271 8.26 -27.98 -25.85
CA TYR A 271 7.07 -27.47 -26.53
C TYR A 271 7.22 -27.46 -28.05
N THR A 272 8.26 -28.12 -28.59
CA THR A 272 8.59 -28.12 -30.03
C THR A 272 8.37 -29.48 -30.70
N ARG A 273 7.62 -30.41 -30.10
CA ARG A 273 7.51 -31.79 -30.62
C ARG A 273 6.96 -31.86 -32.05
N ASN A 274 7.75 -32.38 -32.98
CA ASN A 274 7.47 -32.31 -34.41
C ASN A 274 7.97 -33.56 -35.18
N ASP A 275 7.52 -33.68 -36.43
CA ASP A 275 7.95 -34.71 -37.40
C ASP A 275 9.01 -34.20 -38.41
N GLY A 276 9.57 -33.02 -38.16
CA GLY A 276 10.48 -32.31 -39.06
C GLY A 276 9.78 -31.26 -39.93
N THR A 277 8.45 -31.23 -39.95
CA THR A 277 7.66 -30.28 -40.76
C THR A 277 6.53 -29.62 -39.98
N SER A 278 5.87 -30.36 -39.08
CA SER A 278 4.70 -29.89 -38.33
C SER A 278 4.68 -30.49 -36.92
N PHE A 279 3.85 -29.93 -36.03
CA PHE A 279 3.65 -30.51 -34.70
C PHE A 279 3.11 -31.94 -34.81
N SER A 280 3.70 -32.87 -34.07
CA SER A 280 3.32 -34.28 -34.14
C SER A 280 3.49 -34.98 -32.80
N SER A 281 2.55 -35.88 -32.49
CA SER A 281 2.60 -36.77 -31.33
C SER A 281 2.98 -38.21 -31.71
N ALA A 282 3.34 -38.45 -32.98
CA ALA A 282 3.76 -39.76 -33.46
C ALA A 282 4.95 -40.31 -32.65
N ALA A 283 5.13 -41.64 -32.64
CA ALA A 283 6.17 -42.31 -31.87
C ALA A 283 7.59 -41.85 -32.26
N ASN A 284 7.80 -41.52 -33.53
CA ASN A 284 9.06 -41.01 -34.07
C ASN A 284 9.20 -39.47 -34.00
N ALA A 285 8.21 -38.75 -33.47
CA ALA A 285 8.27 -37.30 -33.32
C ALA A 285 9.27 -36.88 -32.23
N GLN A 286 9.88 -35.72 -32.42
CA GLN A 286 11.03 -35.25 -31.64
C GLN A 286 10.86 -33.80 -31.21
N PHE A 287 11.40 -33.45 -30.05
CA PHE A 287 11.68 -32.06 -29.70
C PHE A 287 12.84 -31.53 -30.56
N GLY A 288 12.81 -30.25 -30.91
CA GLY A 288 13.87 -29.55 -31.62
C GLY A 288 13.88 -29.80 -33.12
N ASN A 289 15.02 -30.24 -33.65
CA ASN A 289 15.32 -30.43 -35.07
C ASN A 289 15.16 -29.15 -35.91
N GLY A 290 15.63 -28.02 -35.37
CA GLY A 290 15.55 -26.72 -36.01
C GLY A 290 14.11 -26.24 -36.27
N PHE A 291 13.10 -26.92 -35.71
CA PHE A 291 11.69 -26.55 -35.81
C PHE A 291 11.41 -25.26 -35.06
N ALA A 292 10.74 -24.32 -35.72
CA ALA A 292 10.66 -22.93 -35.28
C ALA A 292 9.33 -22.55 -34.59
N SER A 293 8.49 -23.53 -34.29
CA SER A 293 7.17 -23.35 -33.68
C SER A 293 7.07 -24.02 -32.32
N PHE A 294 6.27 -23.42 -31.43
CA PHE A 294 6.11 -23.81 -30.02
C PHE A 294 4.64 -23.96 -29.64
N LYS A 295 4.30 -25.02 -28.92
CA LYS A 295 2.98 -25.27 -28.34
C LYS A 295 3.10 -25.43 -26.82
N ILE A 296 2.92 -24.33 -26.09
CA ILE A 296 3.13 -24.22 -24.65
C ILE A 296 1.80 -24.50 -23.93
N ASP A 297 1.66 -25.70 -23.38
CA ASP A 297 0.48 -26.16 -22.65
C ASP A 297 0.71 -26.34 -21.13
N GLY A 298 1.92 -26.01 -20.66
CA GLY A 298 2.31 -25.98 -19.25
C GLY A 298 3.20 -24.79 -18.90
N THR A 299 3.99 -24.90 -17.84
CA THR A 299 4.89 -23.81 -17.39
C THR A 299 6.14 -23.72 -18.24
N CYS A 300 6.46 -22.55 -18.74
CA CYS A 300 7.67 -22.20 -19.48
C CYS A 300 8.23 -20.90 -18.88
N ASP A 301 9.54 -20.68 -18.95
CA ASP A 301 10.17 -19.45 -18.47
C ASP A 301 10.66 -18.56 -19.63
N THR A 302 11.19 -19.18 -20.68
CA THR A 302 11.90 -18.50 -21.76
C THR A 302 11.62 -19.15 -23.10
N VAL A 303 11.31 -18.34 -24.12
CA VAL A 303 11.17 -18.77 -25.52
C VAL A 303 12.09 -17.93 -26.40
N TRP A 304 12.94 -18.60 -27.18
CA TRP A 304 13.72 -17.97 -28.25
C TRP A 304 13.28 -18.53 -29.58
N ALA A 305 12.72 -17.68 -30.44
CA ALA A 305 12.16 -18.07 -31.72
C ALA A 305 12.73 -17.19 -32.84
N GLY A 306 12.94 -17.77 -34.02
CA GLY A 306 13.30 -17.03 -35.23
C GLY A 306 14.60 -17.50 -35.89
N HIS A 307 14.96 -16.88 -37.01
CA HIS A 307 15.98 -17.40 -37.93
C HIS A 307 17.39 -17.46 -37.33
N ARG A 308 17.64 -16.72 -36.23
CA ARG A 308 18.88 -16.79 -35.46
C ARG A 308 18.98 -18.02 -34.55
N PHE A 309 17.84 -18.61 -34.21
CA PHE A 309 17.73 -19.68 -33.23
C PHE A 309 17.32 -21.01 -33.87
N GLN A 310 16.56 -21.00 -34.97
CA GLN A 310 16.09 -22.21 -35.62
C GLN A 310 16.35 -22.19 -37.13
N LYS A 311 16.83 -23.31 -37.69
CA LYS A 311 17.13 -23.42 -39.12
C LYS A 311 15.89 -23.47 -40.00
N LYS A 312 14.80 -24.09 -39.54
CA LYS A 312 13.57 -24.33 -40.32
C LYS A 312 12.50 -23.27 -40.03
N VAL A 313 12.89 -22.00 -40.10
CA VAL A 313 11.92 -20.89 -40.08
C VAL A 313 11.23 -20.82 -41.44
N SER A 314 9.90 -20.81 -41.43
CA SER A 314 9.11 -20.67 -42.64
C SER A 314 9.13 -19.23 -43.16
N SER A 315 9.45 -19.08 -44.45
CA SER A 315 9.32 -17.81 -45.18
C SER A 315 7.98 -17.69 -45.94
N ASP A 316 7.13 -18.71 -45.86
CA ASP A 316 5.81 -18.73 -46.47
C ASP A 316 4.83 -17.93 -45.60
N THR A 317 4.27 -16.87 -46.18
CA THR A 317 3.37 -15.93 -45.50
C THR A 317 1.90 -16.35 -45.56
N SER A 318 1.57 -17.47 -46.22
CA SER A 318 0.22 -18.01 -46.30
C SER A 318 -0.26 -18.57 -44.96
N ASP A 319 -1.56 -18.41 -44.68
CA ASP A 319 -2.18 -18.92 -43.46
C ASP A 319 -1.96 -20.43 -43.30
N GLY A 320 -1.61 -20.86 -42.10
CA GLY A 320 -1.32 -22.26 -41.78
C GLY A 320 0.13 -22.71 -42.03
N ASN A 321 0.91 -21.94 -42.81
CA ASN A 321 2.32 -22.24 -43.10
C ASN A 321 3.31 -21.33 -42.34
N ARG A 322 2.80 -20.36 -41.56
CA ARG A 322 3.61 -19.45 -40.73
C ARG A 322 4.18 -20.15 -39.50
N ASN A 323 5.19 -19.53 -38.89
CA ASN A 323 5.76 -19.98 -37.62
C ASN A 323 4.83 -19.60 -36.48
N ILE A 324 4.60 -20.49 -35.52
CA ILE A 324 3.56 -20.31 -34.51
C ILE A 324 4.13 -20.49 -33.09
N ILE A 325 3.76 -19.59 -32.18
CA ILE A 325 3.94 -19.74 -30.74
C ILE A 325 2.55 -19.73 -30.10
N ASN A 326 2.04 -20.91 -29.74
CA ASN A 326 0.76 -21.06 -29.06
C ASN A 326 0.99 -21.18 -27.55
N ILE A 327 0.38 -20.29 -26.78
CA ILE A 327 0.26 -20.41 -25.33
C ILE A 327 -1.18 -20.84 -25.06
N GLU A 328 -1.37 -22.11 -24.74
CA GLU A 328 -2.69 -22.69 -24.46
C GLU A 328 -3.27 -22.15 -23.15
N GLY A 329 -4.55 -22.37 -22.87
CA GLY A 329 -5.21 -21.83 -21.68
C GLY A 329 -4.57 -22.24 -20.34
N THR A 330 -3.93 -23.40 -20.28
CA THR A 330 -3.14 -23.88 -19.11
C THR A 330 -1.65 -23.53 -19.22
N GLY A 331 -1.22 -23.02 -20.37
CA GLY A 331 0.15 -22.64 -20.66
C GLY A 331 0.54 -21.33 -19.98
N SER A 332 1.80 -21.23 -19.58
CA SER A 332 2.36 -19.99 -19.08
C SER A 332 3.80 -19.78 -19.52
N VAL A 333 4.17 -18.53 -19.78
CA VAL A 333 5.54 -18.08 -19.95
C VAL A 333 5.81 -17.05 -18.85
N SER A 334 6.55 -17.42 -17.80
CA SER A 334 6.75 -16.54 -16.66
C SER A 334 8.15 -16.61 -16.07
N GLY A 335 8.68 -15.44 -15.72
CA GLY A 335 10.07 -15.29 -15.32
C GLY A 335 11.02 -15.41 -16.52
N GLY A 336 12.20 -15.96 -16.28
CA GLY A 336 13.19 -16.21 -17.33
C GLY A 336 13.49 -14.97 -18.16
N GLN A 337 13.45 -15.09 -19.49
CA GLN A 337 13.60 -13.96 -20.42
C GLN A 337 12.30 -13.62 -21.18
N GLY A 338 11.17 -14.26 -20.82
CA GLY A 338 9.92 -14.16 -21.57
C GLY A 338 10.05 -14.68 -23.00
N ILE A 339 9.35 -14.04 -23.94
CA ILE A 339 9.38 -14.40 -25.37
C ILE A 339 10.27 -13.43 -26.14
N LEU A 340 11.23 -13.97 -26.88
CA LEU A 340 12.01 -13.27 -27.90
C LEU A 340 11.72 -13.90 -29.27
N VAL A 341 11.21 -13.09 -30.19
CA VAL A 341 11.07 -13.45 -31.61
C VAL A 341 12.05 -12.60 -32.41
N TRP A 342 13.07 -13.24 -32.98
CA TRP A 342 14.06 -12.61 -33.85
C TRP A 342 13.87 -13.06 -35.29
N SER A 343 12.74 -12.65 -35.87
CA SER A 343 12.32 -12.88 -37.26
C SER A 343 11.07 -12.05 -37.55
N LEU A 344 10.67 -12.01 -38.83
CA LEU A 344 9.30 -11.72 -39.26
C LEU A 344 8.53 -13.03 -39.50
N ASN A 345 7.22 -12.91 -39.76
CA ASN A 345 6.31 -14.02 -40.10
C ASN A 345 6.05 -15.02 -38.97
N TYR A 346 5.78 -14.49 -37.78
CA TYR A 346 5.38 -15.25 -36.59
C TYR A 346 3.97 -14.91 -36.14
N ASP A 347 3.18 -15.95 -35.80
CA ASP A 347 1.91 -15.81 -35.10
C ASP A 347 2.09 -16.25 -33.63
N VAL A 348 1.97 -15.31 -32.71
CA VAL A 348 1.93 -15.56 -31.26
C VAL A 348 0.47 -15.55 -30.82
N ASN A 349 -0.06 -16.71 -30.42
CA ASN A 349 -1.44 -16.84 -29.96
C ASN A 349 -1.44 -17.11 -28.46
N ASN A 350 -1.92 -16.15 -27.67
CA ASN A 350 -1.97 -16.27 -26.22
C ASN A 350 -3.40 -16.49 -25.71
N ASN A 351 -3.68 -17.69 -25.22
CA ASN A 351 -4.88 -18.00 -24.43
C ASN A 351 -4.54 -18.23 -22.95
N GLY A 352 -3.26 -18.32 -22.61
CA GLY A 352 -2.76 -18.54 -21.25
C GLY A 352 -2.21 -17.28 -20.62
N THR A 353 -1.02 -17.39 -19.99
CA THR A 353 -0.43 -16.31 -19.19
C THR A 353 1.03 -16.04 -19.57
N ILE A 354 1.38 -14.81 -19.93
CA ILE A 354 2.75 -14.35 -20.17
C ILE A 354 3.06 -13.24 -19.16
N THR A 355 3.74 -13.55 -18.06
CA THR A 355 3.82 -12.61 -16.92
C THR A 355 5.11 -12.63 -16.12
N GLY A 356 5.36 -11.53 -15.40
CA GLY A 356 6.40 -11.45 -14.37
C GLY A 356 7.60 -10.61 -14.78
N GLU A 357 8.54 -10.45 -13.85
CA GLU A 357 9.84 -9.83 -14.12
C GLU A 357 10.64 -10.73 -15.08
N THR A 358 11.15 -10.15 -16.17
CA THR A 358 11.99 -10.88 -17.14
C THR A 358 13.41 -10.35 -17.11
N ALA A 359 14.38 -11.24 -17.22
CA ALA A 359 15.78 -10.92 -17.44
C ALA A 359 16.02 -10.46 -18.88
N ALA A 360 17.23 -9.92 -19.12
CA ALA A 360 17.69 -9.58 -20.45
C ALA A 360 17.61 -10.77 -21.40
N LYS A 361 17.04 -10.55 -22.59
CA LYS A 361 16.86 -11.55 -23.64
C LYS A 361 18.22 -11.96 -24.23
N PHE A 362 18.24 -13.10 -24.91
CA PHE A 362 19.46 -13.73 -25.41
C PHE A 362 20.34 -12.78 -26.22
N GLY A 363 21.49 -12.39 -25.64
CA GLY A 363 22.46 -11.49 -26.27
C GLY A 363 22.02 -10.02 -26.37
N LEU A 364 20.96 -9.60 -25.67
CA LEU A 364 20.34 -8.28 -25.79
C LEU A 364 20.19 -7.59 -24.41
N GLY A 365 21.13 -6.72 -24.05
CA GLY A 365 20.98 -5.88 -22.85
C GLY A 365 19.87 -4.82 -22.98
N GLY A 366 19.32 -4.35 -21.86
CA GLY A 366 18.25 -3.33 -21.85
C GLY A 366 16.87 -3.88 -22.27
N THR A 367 16.71 -5.21 -22.29
CA THR A 367 15.46 -5.90 -22.63
C THR A 367 14.82 -6.59 -21.42
N GLU A 368 15.30 -6.29 -20.22
CA GLU A 368 14.68 -6.65 -18.95
C GLU A 368 13.25 -6.12 -18.87
N ASN A 369 12.36 -6.88 -18.24
CA ASN A 369 10.95 -6.53 -18.05
C ASN A 369 10.23 -6.24 -19.38
N ILE A 370 10.57 -6.99 -20.43
CA ILE A 370 9.79 -7.08 -21.67
C ILE A 370 9.21 -8.49 -21.75
N ALA A 371 7.88 -8.63 -21.69
CA ALA A 371 7.24 -9.94 -21.70
C ALA A 371 7.30 -10.58 -23.10
N VAL A 372 6.90 -9.86 -24.14
CA VAL A 372 7.03 -10.27 -25.55
C VAL A 372 7.86 -9.24 -26.32
N LEU A 373 8.95 -9.68 -26.95
CA LEU A 373 9.74 -8.84 -27.86
C LEU A 373 9.76 -9.43 -29.27
N PHE A 374 9.15 -8.71 -30.21
CA PHE A 374 9.41 -8.86 -31.63
C PHE A 374 10.61 -7.99 -32.02
N LYS A 375 11.76 -8.61 -32.21
CA LYS A 375 12.98 -7.90 -32.62
C LYS A 375 12.94 -7.49 -34.10
N GLY A 376 12.08 -8.15 -34.88
CA GLY A 376 12.00 -8.04 -36.33
C GLY A 376 13.16 -8.72 -37.06
N ASP A 377 13.24 -8.52 -38.36
CA ASP A 377 14.32 -9.02 -39.22
C ASP A 377 15.31 -7.89 -39.54
N THR A 378 16.12 -7.55 -38.55
CA THR A 378 17.05 -6.41 -38.61
C THR A 378 18.49 -6.80 -38.91
N GLY A 379 18.78 -8.08 -39.16
CA GLY A 379 20.15 -8.53 -39.34
C GLY A 379 20.28 -9.70 -40.30
N THR A 380 20.94 -9.45 -41.42
CA THR A 380 21.26 -10.44 -42.46
C THR A 380 22.50 -11.29 -42.15
N SER A 381 23.11 -11.11 -40.96
CA SER A 381 24.40 -11.72 -40.63
C SER A 381 24.33 -13.22 -40.35
N TYR A 382 23.22 -13.71 -39.77
CA TYR A 382 23.08 -15.11 -39.33
C TYR A 382 21.68 -15.65 -39.63
N GLY A 383 21.62 -16.89 -40.08
CA GLY A 383 20.39 -17.56 -40.50
C GLY A 383 19.86 -17.01 -41.83
N THR A 384 18.74 -17.57 -42.29
CA THR A 384 18.06 -17.05 -43.48
C THR A 384 16.96 -16.08 -43.02
N PRO A 385 17.14 -14.76 -43.22
CA PRO A 385 16.11 -13.77 -42.88
C PRO A 385 14.83 -14.00 -43.69
N VAL A 386 13.67 -13.66 -43.12
CA VAL A 386 12.38 -13.65 -43.81
C VAL A 386 12.15 -12.26 -44.40
N THR A 387 12.56 -12.10 -45.66
CA THR A 387 12.41 -10.83 -46.41
C THR A 387 11.22 -10.84 -47.38
N THR A 388 10.32 -11.83 -47.27
CA THR A 388 9.13 -11.92 -48.12
C THR A 388 8.24 -10.70 -47.93
N ALA A 389 7.84 -10.06 -49.03
CA ALA A 389 6.93 -8.92 -48.96
C ALA A 389 5.60 -9.31 -48.27
N GLY A 390 5.14 -8.51 -47.31
CA GLY A 390 3.95 -8.82 -46.51
C GLY A 390 4.18 -9.77 -45.33
N ALA A 391 5.43 -10.11 -45.01
CA ALA A 391 5.76 -10.77 -43.75
C ALA A 391 5.48 -9.83 -42.57
N VAL A 392 4.59 -10.26 -41.67
CA VAL A 392 4.11 -9.50 -40.51
C VAL A 392 4.25 -10.37 -39.26
N ASN A 393 4.60 -9.77 -38.13
CA ASN A 393 4.50 -10.43 -36.83
C ASN A 393 3.12 -10.19 -36.23
N ARG A 394 2.45 -11.25 -35.78
CA ARG A 394 1.09 -11.17 -35.24
C ARG A 394 1.06 -11.62 -33.80
N LEU A 395 0.37 -10.88 -32.96
CA LEU A 395 0.02 -11.27 -31.60
C LEU A 395 -1.51 -11.28 -31.47
N THR A 396 -2.09 -12.45 -31.24
CA THR A 396 -3.51 -12.57 -30.88
C THR A 396 -3.63 -12.94 -29.41
N ASN A 397 -4.18 -12.04 -28.60
CA ASN A 397 -4.31 -12.20 -27.15
C ASN A 397 -5.77 -12.38 -26.72
N SER A 398 -6.06 -13.52 -26.10
CA SER A 398 -7.28 -13.78 -25.32
C SER A 398 -6.97 -14.14 -23.86
N GLY A 399 -5.70 -14.25 -23.50
CA GLY A 399 -5.20 -14.52 -22.16
C GLY A 399 -4.61 -13.28 -21.48
N THR A 400 -3.65 -13.46 -20.58
CA THR A 400 -2.97 -12.35 -19.88
C THR A 400 -1.55 -12.17 -20.37
N ILE A 401 -1.15 -10.92 -20.64
CA ILE A 401 0.23 -10.48 -20.86
C ILE A 401 0.49 -9.35 -19.87
N SER A 402 1.43 -9.53 -18.94
CA SER A 402 1.72 -8.51 -17.93
C SER A 402 3.21 -8.38 -17.65
N SER A 403 3.72 -7.15 -17.63
CA SER A 403 5.11 -6.86 -17.32
C SER A 403 5.25 -5.68 -16.37
N PRO A 404 6.20 -5.71 -15.42
CA PRO A 404 6.58 -4.53 -14.64
C PRO A 404 7.40 -3.49 -15.45
N GLY A 405 7.56 -3.70 -16.76
CA GLY A 405 8.09 -2.73 -17.72
C GLY A 405 7.16 -2.60 -18.93
N THR A 406 7.53 -3.24 -20.05
CA THR A 406 6.75 -3.26 -21.30
C THR A 406 6.11 -4.63 -21.53
N ALA A 407 4.80 -4.68 -21.76
CA ALA A 407 4.12 -5.97 -21.97
C ALA A 407 4.42 -6.53 -23.36
N VAL A 408 4.21 -5.74 -24.41
CA VAL A 408 4.50 -6.12 -25.79
C VAL A 408 5.39 -5.05 -26.42
N LYS A 409 6.56 -5.46 -26.92
CA LYS A 409 7.46 -4.59 -27.67
C LYS A 409 7.70 -5.14 -29.07
N ALA A 410 7.62 -4.29 -30.09
CA ALA A 410 8.16 -4.54 -31.42
C ALA A 410 9.22 -3.48 -31.74
N GLU A 411 10.36 -3.87 -32.28
CA GLU A 411 11.42 -2.92 -32.64
C GLU A 411 11.52 -2.65 -34.14
N ALA A 412 11.10 -3.59 -34.98
CA ALA A 412 11.18 -3.47 -36.42
C ALA A 412 10.21 -4.42 -37.15
N GLY A 413 9.79 -3.97 -38.33
CA GLY A 413 8.89 -4.66 -39.24
C GLY A 413 7.43 -4.55 -38.82
N ASP A 414 6.55 -4.70 -39.80
CA ASP A 414 5.10 -4.58 -39.61
C ASP A 414 4.61 -5.58 -38.56
N THR A 415 3.87 -5.07 -37.57
CA THR A 415 3.35 -5.84 -36.45
C THR A 415 1.84 -5.64 -36.29
N GLU A 416 1.11 -6.73 -36.11
CA GLU A 416 -0.34 -6.73 -35.85
C GLU A 416 -0.61 -7.29 -34.46
N ILE A 417 -1.22 -6.49 -33.57
CA ILE A 417 -1.56 -6.87 -32.20
C ILE A 417 -3.06 -6.82 -32.03
N ILE A 418 -3.68 -7.96 -31.73
CA ILE A 418 -5.12 -8.11 -31.54
C ILE A 418 -5.38 -8.51 -30.09
N ASN A 419 -6.12 -7.68 -29.35
CA ASN A 419 -6.65 -8.04 -28.04
C ASN A 419 -8.14 -8.39 -28.16
N ASN A 420 -8.50 -9.62 -27.78
CA ASN A 420 -9.86 -10.13 -27.82
C ASN A 420 -10.54 -10.01 -26.44
N ALA A 421 -11.85 -10.27 -26.41
CA ALA A 421 -12.60 -10.33 -25.16
C ALA A 421 -11.96 -11.32 -24.17
N GLY A 422 -11.83 -10.89 -22.91
CA GLY A 422 -11.10 -11.64 -21.86
C GLY A 422 -9.58 -11.42 -21.85
N GLY A 423 -9.01 -10.88 -22.93
CA GLY A 423 -7.58 -10.60 -23.04
C GLY A 423 -7.14 -9.40 -22.18
N ILE A 424 -6.03 -9.54 -21.46
CA ILE A 424 -5.40 -8.47 -20.69
C ILE A 424 -3.99 -8.22 -21.23
N ILE A 425 -3.65 -6.97 -21.53
CA ILE A 425 -2.28 -6.52 -21.81
C ILE A 425 -1.94 -5.40 -20.83
N SER A 426 -0.94 -5.60 -19.98
CA SER A 426 -0.61 -4.67 -18.89
C SER A 426 0.89 -4.40 -18.79
N GLY A 427 1.28 -3.13 -18.87
CA GLY A 427 2.66 -2.69 -18.64
C GLY A 427 2.73 -1.37 -17.90
N THR A 428 3.65 -1.26 -16.94
CA THR A 428 3.85 -0.04 -16.14
C THR A 428 4.42 1.11 -16.97
N ASN A 429 5.33 0.81 -17.90
CA ASN A 429 5.89 1.80 -18.83
C ASN A 429 5.00 1.87 -20.08
N TYR A 430 4.81 0.73 -20.74
CA TYR A 430 4.00 0.59 -21.93
C TYR A 430 3.25 -0.74 -21.90
N ALA A 431 1.94 -0.70 -22.15
CA ALA A 431 1.23 -1.91 -22.50
C ALA A 431 1.72 -2.42 -23.86
N ILE A 432 1.86 -1.52 -24.83
CA ILE A 432 2.30 -1.81 -26.19
C ILE A 432 3.27 -0.71 -26.63
N GLN A 433 4.44 -1.11 -27.13
CA GLN A 433 5.41 -0.21 -27.74
C GLN A 433 5.91 -0.83 -29.05
N THR A 434 5.60 -0.22 -30.19
CA THR A 434 6.13 -0.66 -31.48
C THR A 434 7.14 0.35 -32.04
N GLY A 435 7.83 -0.06 -33.12
CA GLY A 435 9.07 0.55 -33.58
C GLY A 435 8.92 1.07 -35.00
N ALA A 436 9.86 0.72 -35.88
CA ALA A 436 9.72 1.02 -37.30
C ALA A 436 8.90 -0.07 -38.00
N GLY A 437 7.88 0.30 -38.76
CA GLY A 437 6.99 -0.63 -39.46
C GLY A 437 5.60 -0.02 -39.60
N ASN A 438 4.71 -0.61 -40.38
CA ASN A 438 3.29 -0.24 -40.34
C ASN A 438 2.59 -1.12 -39.32
N ASP A 439 2.37 -0.58 -38.12
CA ASP A 439 1.88 -1.34 -36.98
C ASP A 439 0.38 -1.13 -36.77
N THR A 440 -0.33 -2.22 -36.46
CA THR A 440 -1.77 -2.17 -36.20
C THR A 440 -2.10 -2.79 -34.85
N VAL A 441 -2.77 -2.03 -33.98
CA VAL A 441 -3.36 -2.52 -32.75
C VAL A 441 -4.88 -2.56 -32.90
N THR A 442 -5.47 -3.74 -32.75
CA THR A 442 -6.93 -3.93 -32.74
C THR A 442 -7.40 -4.40 -31.38
N VAL A 443 -8.37 -3.70 -30.79
CA VAL A 443 -8.97 -4.01 -29.48
C VAL A 443 -10.42 -4.41 -29.69
N ASN A 444 -10.63 -5.71 -29.91
CA ASN A 444 -11.96 -6.33 -30.05
C ASN A 444 -12.66 -6.52 -28.69
N GLY A 445 -11.91 -6.44 -27.58
CA GLY A 445 -12.42 -6.54 -26.22
C GLY A 445 -11.28 -6.60 -25.20
N GLY A 446 -11.61 -6.91 -23.95
CA GLY A 446 -10.62 -7.07 -22.88
C GLY A 446 -10.07 -5.75 -22.36
N ARG A 447 -8.90 -5.80 -21.72
CA ARG A 447 -8.29 -4.65 -21.01
C ARG A 447 -6.87 -4.37 -21.49
N ILE A 448 -6.59 -3.11 -21.82
CA ILE A 448 -5.22 -2.61 -21.98
C ILE A 448 -4.89 -1.66 -20.83
N THR A 449 -3.86 -1.96 -20.06
CA THR A 449 -3.41 -1.17 -18.91
C THR A 449 -2.01 -0.64 -19.15
N GLY A 450 -1.85 0.67 -19.29
CA GLY A 450 -0.58 1.33 -19.59
C GLY A 450 -0.58 2.10 -20.91
N ASN A 451 0.56 2.66 -21.26
CA ASN A 451 0.70 3.51 -22.45
C ASN A 451 0.79 2.68 -23.75
N ILE A 452 0.40 3.29 -24.86
CA ILE A 452 0.56 2.78 -26.22
C ILE A 452 1.40 3.79 -27.02
N ASP A 453 2.48 3.32 -27.61
CA ASP A 453 3.33 4.09 -28.52
C ASP A 453 3.61 3.22 -29.74
N LEU A 454 3.16 3.66 -30.93
CA LEU A 454 3.31 2.87 -32.16
C LEU A 454 4.55 3.22 -32.98
N GLY A 455 5.42 4.11 -32.48
CA GLY A 455 6.72 4.34 -33.09
C GLY A 455 6.68 5.14 -34.39
N THR A 456 7.16 4.57 -35.49
CA THR A 456 7.26 5.27 -36.78
C THR A 456 6.74 4.39 -37.90
N GLY A 457 5.82 4.93 -38.70
CA GLY A 457 5.30 4.23 -39.87
C GLY A 457 3.97 4.81 -40.30
N THR A 458 3.10 3.94 -40.80
CA THR A 458 1.67 4.23 -40.95
C THR A 458 0.91 3.33 -40.00
N ASP A 459 0.72 3.84 -38.80
CA ASP A 459 0.29 3.12 -37.62
C ASP A 459 -1.17 3.37 -37.29
N THR A 460 -1.85 2.32 -36.83
CA THR A 460 -3.30 2.34 -36.59
C THR A 460 -3.68 1.71 -35.26
N LEU A 461 -4.51 2.39 -34.48
CA LEU A 461 -5.23 1.83 -33.33
C LEU A 461 -6.74 1.77 -33.62
N ASN A 462 -7.30 0.57 -33.65
CA ASN A 462 -8.72 0.32 -33.87
C ASN A 462 -9.37 -0.34 -32.65
N VAL A 463 -10.20 0.40 -31.93
CA VAL A 463 -11.03 -0.16 -30.85
C VAL A 463 -12.41 -0.45 -31.42
N THR A 464 -12.74 -1.72 -31.57
CA THR A 464 -13.95 -2.23 -32.24
C THR A 464 -14.93 -2.89 -31.26
N GLY A 465 -14.44 -3.31 -30.08
CA GLY A 465 -15.21 -4.04 -29.06
C GLY A 465 -16.13 -3.17 -28.19
N ALA A 466 -17.19 -2.60 -28.77
CA ALA A 466 -18.13 -1.76 -28.03
C ALA A 466 -18.66 -2.45 -26.75
N GLY A 467 -18.50 -1.82 -25.59
CA GLY A 467 -18.97 -2.32 -24.29
C GLY A 467 -18.13 -3.43 -23.65
N VAL A 468 -17.16 -3.99 -24.36
CA VAL A 468 -16.28 -5.07 -23.86
C VAL A 468 -14.79 -4.75 -23.93
N ALA A 469 -14.41 -3.70 -24.66
CA ALA A 469 -13.07 -3.13 -24.68
C ALA A 469 -12.90 -2.07 -23.60
N GLY A 470 -11.76 -2.09 -22.92
CA GLY A 470 -11.43 -1.07 -21.93
C GLY A 470 -9.95 -0.77 -21.81
N PHE A 471 -9.68 0.44 -21.34
CA PHE A 471 -8.34 0.95 -21.07
C PHE A 471 -8.22 1.35 -19.60
N SER A 472 -7.05 1.15 -19.01
CA SER A 472 -6.70 1.71 -17.70
C SER A 472 -5.48 2.61 -17.85
N PHE A 473 -5.66 3.88 -17.48
CA PHE A 473 -4.61 4.87 -17.52
C PHE A 473 -4.32 5.41 -16.13
N THR A 474 -3.03 5.49 -15.81
CA THR A 474 -2.55 6.30 -14.69
C THR A 474 -2.31 7.72 -15.19
N LEU A 475 -3.01 8.69 -14.60
CA LEU A 475 -2.96 10.09 -14.96
C LEU A 475 -2.27 10.87 -13.85
N ASN A 476 -1.46 11.86 -14.22
CA ASN A 476 -0.78 12.73 -13.27
C ASN A 476 -0.89 14.17 -13.77
N LYS A 477 -1.21 15.09 -12.85
CA LYS A 477 -1.37 16.53 -13.15
C LYS A 477 -0.09 17.17 -13.71
N ASP A 478 1.07 16.67 -13.32
CA ASP A 478 2.38 17.17 -13.76
C ASP A 478 2.73 16.75 -15.19
N THR A 479 2.17 15.64 -15.64
CA THR A 479 2.36 15.09 -16.99
C THR A 479 1.07 15.08 -17.79
N SER A 480 0.13 15.98 -17.46
CA SER A 480 -1.20 16.00 -18.06
C SER A 480 -1.20 16.31 -19.57
N ALA A 481 -0.12 16.93 -20.07
CA ALA A 481 0.10 17.21 -21.48
C ALA A 481 0.70 16.02 -22.28
N ALA A 482 1.23 14.99 -21.60
CA ALA A 482 1.72 13.81 -22.30
C ALA A 482 0.55 12.88 -22.62
N ALA A 483 0.38 12.50 -23.87
CA ALA A 483 -0.65 11.53 -24.27
C ALA A 483 -0.35 10.13 -23.72
N ARG A 484 -1.39 9.30 -23.61
CA ARG A 484 -1.27 7.88 -23.24
C ARG A 484 -1.21 6.96 -24.47
N VAL A 485 -1.73 7.43 -25.60
CA VAL A 485 -1.66 6.84 -26.93
C VAL A 485 -1.03 7.86 -27.87
N VAL A 486 0.13 7.52 -28.45
CA VAL A 486 0.93 8.39 -29.32
C VAL A 486 1.40 7.66 -30.58
N ASN A 487 1.87 8.46 -31.54
CA ASN A 487 2.51 7.98 -32.77
C ASN A 487 1.61 7.04 -33.58
N ALA A 488 0.33 7.38 -33.67
CA ALA A 488 -0.63 6.68 -34.50
C ALA A 488 -1.22 7.64 -35.54
N GLU A 489 -1.10 7.32 -36.82
CA GLU A 489 -1.69 8.06 -37.92
C GLU A 489 -3.22 8.02 -37.83
N THR A 490 -3.79 6.86 -37.48
CA THR A 490 -5.24 6.69 -37.34
C THR A 490 -5.59 6.05 -36.01
N VAL A 491 -6.50 6.68 -35.27
CA VAL A 491 -7.11 6.11 -34.07
C VAL A 491 -8.63 6.13 -34.21
N THR A 492 -9.25 4.96 -34.10
CA THR A 492 -10.71 4.81 -34.06
C THR A 492 -11.11 4.20 -32.73
N ILE A 493 -12.04 4.85 -32.01
CA ILE A 493 -12.56 4.37 -30.73
C ILE A 493 -14.07 4.17 -30.83
N ALA A 494 -14.51 2.92 -30.70
CA ALA A 494 -15.93 2.56 -30.67
C ALA A 494 -16.65 3.11 -29.42
N ASP A 495 -17.95 3.35 -29.58
CA ASP A 495 -18.85 3.70 -28.49
C ASP A 495 -18.84 2.65 -27.39
N ASN A 496 -19.16 3.07 -26.16
CA ASN A 496 -19.17 2.26 -24.94
C ASN A 496 -17.80 1.63 -24.60
N THR A 497 -16.69 2.10 -25.18
CA THR A 497 -15.35 1.77 -24.69
C THR A 497 -15.19 2.31 -23.27
N ASN A 498 -14.70 1.47 -22.35
CA ASN A 498 -14.50 1.84 -20.96
C ASN A 498 -13.11 2.43 -20.74
N LEU A 499 -13.02 3.62 -20.16
CA LEU A 499 -11.76 4.27 -19.77
C LEU A 499 -11.72 4.36 -18.25
N ALA A 500 -10.90 3.56 -17.60
CA ALA A 500 -10.67 3.72 -16.17
C ALA A 500 -9.46 4.59 -15.88
N VAL A 501 -9.62 5.40 -14.85
CA VAL A 501 -8.63 6.37 -14.41
C VAL A 501 -8.13 5.99 -13.03
N THR A 502 -6.81 6.03 -12.88
CA THR A 502 -6.15 6.09 -11.57
C THR A 502 -5.34 7.38 -11.53
N MET A 503 -5.55 8.20 -10.51
CA MET A 503 -4.83 9.45 -10.32
C MET A 503 -3.56 9.21 -9.52
N ALA A 504 -2.43 9.64 -10.08
CA ALA A 504 -1.13 9.68 -9.44
C ALA A 504 -0.68 11.12 -9.16
N GLY A 505 0.38 11.24 -8.36
CA GLY A 505 0.92 12.53 -7.94
C GLY A 505 0.16 13.15 -6.78
N THR A 506 0.68 14.28 -6.28
CA THR A 506 0.20 14.96 -5.07
C THR A 506 -0.49 16.28 -5.35
N ASN A 507 -0.45 16.78 -6.58
CA ASN A 507 -1.07 18.06 -6.92
C ASN A 507 -2.61 17.99 -6.91
N ILE A 508 -3.23 19.12 -6.59
CA ILE A 508 -4.68 19.29 -6.61
C ILE A 508 -5.22 19.15 -8.04
N ILE A 509 -6.35 18.46 -8.17
CA ILE A 509 -7.09 18.37 -9.44
C ILE A 509 -8.21 19.39 -9.43
N ARG A 510 -8.12 20.37 -10.32
CA ARG A 510 -9.09 21.46 -10.48
C ARG A 510 -10.15 21.07 -11.51
N ASN A 511 -11.30 21.74 -11.41
CA ASN A 511 -12.33 21.63 -12.44
C ASN A 511 -11.77 22.07 -13.80
N ASN A 512 -12.10 21.32 -14.84
CA ASN A 512 -11.58 21.48 -16.20
C ASN A 512 -10.07 21.20 -16.39
N ASP A 513 -9.36 20.64 -15.41
CA ASP A 513 -8.02 20.11 -15.69
C ASP A 513 -8.12 19.02 -16.76
N ARG A 514 -7.34 19.15 -17.82
CA ARG A 514 -7.36 18.24 -18.99
C ARG A 514 -6.14 17.33 -18.97
N PHE A 515 -6.40 16.05 -19.15
CA PHE A 515 -5.39 14.99 -19.30
C PHE A 515 -5.45 14.45 -20.71
N LEU A 516 -4.37 14.59 -21.46
CA LEU A 516 -4.28 14.11 -22.82
C LEU A 516 -4.23 12.58 -22.82
N ILE A 517 -5.18 11.93 -23.49
CA ILE A 517 -5.26 10.48 -23.62
C ILE A 517 -4.75 10.03 -24.97
N VAL A 518 -5.22 10.64 -26.06
CA VAL A 518 -4.83 10.29 -27.43
C VAL A 518 -4.31 11.53 -28.15
N ASP A 519 -3.17 11.38 -28.80
CA ASP A 519 -2.64 12.32 -29.80
C ASP A 519 -2.39 11.55 -31.10
N ALA A 520 -3.21 11.80 -32.12
CA ALA A 520 -3.22 11.04 -33.37
C ALA A 520 -3.20 11.94 -34.60
N GLY A 521 -2.76 11.40 -35.73
CA GLY A 521 -2.88 12.04 -37.04
C GLY A 521 -4.34 12.30 -37.42
N THR A 522 -5.19 11.29 -37.23
CA THR A 522 -6.65 11.31 -37.42
C THR A 522 -7.31 10.56 -36.26
N LEU A 523 -8.29 11.19 -35.61
CA LEU A 523 -9.04 10.59 -34.50
C LEU A 523 -10.54 10.49 -34.80
N THR A 524 -11.09 9.28 -34.81
CA THR A 524 -12.53 9.01 -34.92
C THR A 524 -13.05 8.48 -33.57
N VAL A 525 -13.84 9.29 -32.88
CA VAL A 525 -14.45 8.95 -31.58
C VAL A 525 -15.66 9.84 -31.32
N THR A 526 -16.66 9.31 -30.61
CA THR A 526 -17.79 10.07 -30.06
C THR A 526 -17.61 10.17 -28.54
N PRO A 527 -17.00 11.24 -28.00
CA PRO A 527 -16.61 11.28 -26.59
C PRO A 527 -17.76 11.06 -25.59
N GLY A 528 -18.95 11.58 -25.90
CA GLY A 528 -20.14 11.42 -25.04
C GLY A 528 -20.66 9.99 -24.94
N ASN A 529 -20.22 9.09 -25.82
CA ASN A 529 -20.59 7.67 -25.80
C ASN A 529 -19.53 6.80 -25.13
N LEU A 530 -18.43 7.38 -24.62
CA LEU A 530 -17.43 6.66 -23.84
C LEU A 530 -17.90 6.51 -22.39
N THR A 531 -17.55 5.39 -21.76
CA THR A 531 -17.79 5.21 -20.33
C THR A 531 -16.51 5.49 -19.57
N VAL A 532 -16.55 6.37 -18.56
CA VAL A 532 -15.38 6.68 -17.73
C VAL A 532 -15.58 6.12 -16.32
N GLU A 533 -14.69 5.21 -15.93
CA GLU A 533 -14.61 4.67 -14.58
C GLU A 533 -13.66 5.57 -13.77
N ASN A 534 -14.22 6.35 -12.86
CA ASN A 534 -13.49 7.34 -12.07
C ASN A 534 -12.70 6.70 -10.93
N ASP A 535 -11.66 7.39 -10.48
CA ASP A 535 -10.86 6.98 -9.34
C ASP A 535 -11.66 7.13 -8.03
N SER A 536 -12.01 6.01 -7.41
CA SER A 536 -12.79 6.00 -6.16
C SER A 536 -12.07 6.62 -4.96
N SER A 537 -10.73 6.80 -5.04
CA SER A 537 -9.96 7.51 -4.01
C SER A 537 -10.19 9.03 -4.03
N LEU A 538 -10.75 9.57 -5.11
CA LEU A 538 -11.08 10.99 -5.29
C LEU A 538 -12.58 11.14 -5.62
N PRO A 539 -13.49 10.89 -4.67
CA PRO A 539 -14.94 10.80 -4.92
C PRO A 539 -15.62 12.10 -5.38
N MET A 540 -14.96 13.24 -5.19
CA MET A 540 -15.35 14.57 -5.68
C MET A 540 -14.92 14.85 -7.13
N ILE A 541 -14.08 14.01 -7.72
CA ILE A 541 -13.60 14.14 -9.09
C ILE A 541 -14.25 13.05 -9.93
N SER A 542 -14.91 13.48 -10.99
CA SER A 542 -15.27 12.63 -12.12
C SER A 542 -14.57 13.13 -13.38
N PHE A 543 -14.58 12.34 -14.44
CA PHE A 543 -13.98 12.69 -15.71
C PHE A 543 -14.99 12.60 -16.84
N SER A 544 -14.90 13.54 -17.76
CA SER A 544 -15.67 13.56 -18.99
C SER A 544 -14.71 13.52 -20.18
N ALA A 545 -15.04 12.73 -21.19
CA ALA A 545 -14.24 12.68 -22.41
C ALA A 545 -14.53 13.88 -23.31
N VAL A 546 -13.49 14.52 -23.82
CA VAL A 546 -13.58 15.71 -24.69
C VAL A 546 -12.64 15.54 -25.87
N LYS A 547 -13.15 15.74 -27.09
CA LYS A 547 -12.35 15.78 -28.32
C LYS A 547 -12.06 17.22 -28.72
N ASP A 548 -10.82 17.48 -29.12
CA ASP A 548 -10.34 18.79 -29.57
C ASP A 548 -9.34 18.57 -30.72
N GLY A 549 -9.76 18.85 -31.95
CA GLY A 549 -9.05 18.41 -33.14
C GLY A 549 -8.91 16.89 -33.19
N ASN A 550 -7.69 16.40 -33.42
CA ASN A 550 -7.36 14.97 -33.42
C ASN A 550 -6.86 14.45 -32.05
N LYS A 551 -7.17 15.18 -30.98
CA LYS A 551 -6.78 14.81 -29.61
C LYS A 551 -8.00 14.44 -28.77
N LEU A 552 -7.85 13.41 -27.93
CA LEU A 552 -8.82 13.03 -26.91
C LEU A 552 -8.28 13.38 -25.54
N TYR A 553 -9.11 14.03 -24.72
CA TYR A 553 -8.80 14.36 -23.34
C TYR A 553 -9.83 13.76 -22.39
N LEU A 554 -9.40 13.51 -21.16
CA LEU A 554 -10.30 13.44 -20.02
C LEU A 554 -10.23 14.77 -19.28
N ALA A 555 -11.36 15.48 -19.20
CA ALA A 555 -11.51 16.71 -18.45
C ALA A 555 -12.09 16.39 -17.08
N ALA A 556 -11.41 16.80 -16.02
CA ALA A 556 -11.87 16.65 -14.65
C ALA A 556 -13.12 17.52 -14.42
N VAL A 557 -14.16 16.90 -13.89
CA VAL A 557 -15.39 17.54 -13.42
C VAL A 557 -15.42 17.38 -11.91
N ARG A 558 -15.21 18.49 -11.22
CA ARG A 558 -15.17 18.52 -9.76
C ARG A 558 -16.54 18.89 -9.21
N ASP A 559 -17.06 18.10 -8.27
CA ASP A 559 -18.27 18.44 -7.53
C ASP A 559 -18.03 19.70 -6.68
N ALA A 560 -18.75 20.77 -7.03
CA ALA A 560 -18.65 22.08 -6.38
C ALA A 560 -19.38 22.16 -5.04
N ALA A 561 -20.04 21.08 -4.59
CA ALA A 561 -20.72 21.00 -3.31
C ALA A 561 -20.22 19.82 -2.45
N TYR A 562 -19.10 19.20 -2.80
CA TYR A 562 -18.63 17.99 -2.14
C TYR A 562 -18.38 18.21 -0.65
N TYR A 563 -17.56 19.20 -0.28
CA TYR A 563 -17.27 19.45 1.13
C TYR A 563 -18.45 20.08 1.85
N SER A 564 -19.21 20.96 1.21
CA SER A 564 -20.40 21.56 1.81
C SER A 564 -21.49 20.54 2.16
N ALA A 565 -21.61 19.46 1.38
CA ALA A 565 -22.53 18.36 1.65
C ALA A 565 -21.97 17.33 2.66
N ASN A 566 -20.66 17.04 2.64
CA ASN A 566 -20.10 15.86 3.31
C ASN A 566 -19.17 16.14 4.50
N SER A 567 -18.70 17.37 4.71
CA SER A 567 -17.76 17.69 5.82
C SER A 567 -18.40 17.67 7.20
N GLY A 568 -19.73 17.85 7.28
CA GLY A 568 -20.44 18.09 8.53
C GLY A 568 -20.45 19.56 8.99
N ASN A 569 -19.81 20.47 8.25
CA ASN A 569 -19.97 21.92 8.38
C ASN A 569 -20.08 22.55 6.98
N SER A 570 -21.31 22.82 6.55
CA SER A 570 -21.56 23.36 5.21
C SER A 570 -20.92 24.73 4.97
N SER A 571 -20.77 25.56 6.02
CA SER A 571 -20.14 26.87 5.89
C SER A 571 -18.66 26.76 5.56
N LEU A 572 -17.93 25.88 6.26
CA LEU A 572 -16.53 25.59 5.94
C LEU A 572 -16.42 24.87 4.58
N GLY A 573 -17.30 23.89 4.34
CA GLY A 573 -17.27 23.13 3.11
C GLY A 573 -17.42 24.00 1.86
N ASN A 574 -18.30 25.01 1.89
CA ASN A 574 -18.43 25.99 0.80
C ASN A 574 -17.12 26.75 0.54
N VAL A 575 -16.35 27.09 1.59
CA VAL A 575 -15.05 27.75 1.43
C VAL A 575 -14.05 26.81 0.76
N LEU A 576 -14.00 25.54 1.19
CA LEU A 576 -13.10 24.53 0.63
C LEU A 576 -13.45 24.17 -0.82
N ASP A 577 -14.74 24.04 -1.16
CA ASP A 577 -15.20 23.77 -2.53
C ASP A 577 -14.80 24.90 -3.49
N ASN A 578 -14.83 26.17 -3.03
CA ASN A 578 -14.35 27.32 -3.79
C ASN A 578 -12.81 27.38 -3.88
N LEU A 579 -12.12 27.14 -2.77
CA LEU A 579 -10.66 27.09 -2.71
C LEU A 579 -10.09 25.98 -3.59
N ALA A 580 -10.80 24.88 -3.77
CA ALA A 580 -10.34 23.78 -4.62
C ALA A 580 -10.06 24.20 -6.07
N ASN A 581 -10.65 25.31 -6.56
CA ASN A 581 -10.36 25.85 -7.88
C ASN A 581 -9.51 27.13 -7.87
N THR A 582 -9.41 27.82 -6.73
CA THR A 582 -8.80 29.17 -6.63
C THR A 582 -7.55 29.22 -5.76
N ALA A 583 -7.30 28.20 -4.95
CA ALA A 583 -6.14 28.13 -4.07
C ALA A 583 -4.83 28.22 -4.85
N SER A 584 -3.85 28.88 -4.21
CA SER A 584 -2.47 29.00 -4.64
C SER A 584 -1.55 28.73 -3.44
N GLY A 585 -0.25 28.56 -3.66
CA GLY A 585 0.70 28.33 -2.55
C GLY A 585 0.39 27.07 -1.73
N ASP A 586 0.59 27.17 -0.43
CA ASP A 586 0.47 26.07 0.53
C ASP A 586 -0.97 25.50 0.60
N MET A 587 -1.99 26.36 0.46
CA MET A 587 -3.39 25.93 0.42
C MET A 587 -3.67 24.91 -0.70
N THR A 588 -2.91 24.91 -1.80
CA THR A 588 -3.07 23.86 -2.84
C THR A 588 -2.68 22.48 -2.33
N THR A 589 -1.62 22.39 -1.53
CA THR A 589 -1.18 21.14 -0.89
C THR A 589 -2.20 20.68 0.14
N VAL A 590 -2.71 21.61 0.96
CA VAL A 590 -3.74 21.33 1.96
C VAL A 590 -4.98 20.69 1.34
N ILE A 591 -5.54 21.31 0.30
CA ILE A 591 -6.74 20.77 -0.37
C ILE A 591 -6.41 19.43 -1.05
N ALA A 592 -5.24 19.30 -1.69
CA ALA A 592 -4.84 18.06 -2.33
C ALA A 592 -4.66 16.88 -1.35
N GLU A 593 -4.21 17.16 -0.13
CA GLU A 593 -4.14 16.17 0.96
C GLU A 593 -5.52 15.87 1.54
N LEU A 594 -6.37 16.88 1.69
CA LEU A 594 -7.73 16.69 2.16
C LEU A 594 -8.55 15.83 1.18
N ASP A 595 -8.38 16.09 -0.11
CA ASP A 595 -8.91 15.34 -1.25
C ASP A 595 -8.59 13.84 -1.14
N ARG A 596 -7.33 13.53 -0.81
CA ARG A 596 -6.80 12.16 -0.68
C ARG A 596 -6.96 11.55 0.71
N SER A 597 -7.53 12.30 1.67
CA SER A 597 -7.69 11.82 3.05
C SER A 597 -8.75 10.72 3.20
N GLY A 598 -9.53 10.46 2.16
CA GLY A 598 -10.57 9.42 2.11
C GLY A 598 -11.85 9.76 2.90
N ASN A 599 -11.92 10.91 3.58
CA ASN A 599 -13.09 11.32 4.35
C ASN A 599 -13.23 12.85 4.43
N ALA A 600 -14.29 13.38 3.82
CA ALA A 600 -14.61 14.82 3.84
C ALA A 600 -14.74 15.41 5.27
N ALA A 601 -15.10 14.61 6.27
CA ALA A 601 -15.21 15.07 7.66
C ALA A 601 -13.86 15.46 8.28
N ASN A 602 -12.73 15.09 7.67
CA ASN A 602 -11.41 15.59 8.06
C ASN A 602 -11.30 17.12 7.91
N ALA A 603 -12.13 17.74 7.08
CA ALA A 603 -12.23 19.19 6.96
C ALA A 603 -12.50 19.87 8.31
N ARG A 604 -13.25 19.24 9.22
CA ARG A 604 -13.55 19.82 10.54
C ARG A 604 -12.32 20.02 11.41
N LYS A 605 -11.21 19.33 11.13
CA LYS A 605 -9.93 19.57 11.83
C LYS A 605 -9.34 20.95 11.51
N LEU A 606 -9.83 21.60 10.46
CA LEU A 606 -9.45 22.96 10.06
C LEU A 606 -10.21 24.04 10.85
N GLU A 607 -11.27 23.66 11.57
CA GLU A 607 -12.13 24.60 12.31
C GLU A 607 -11.46 25.12 13.59
N PRO A 608 -11.87 26.31 14.07
CA PRO A 608 -11.60 26.75 15.43
C PRO A 608 -12.43 25.93 16.45
N ILE A 609 -12.08 26.04 17.73
CA ILE A 609 -12.66 25.20 18.77
C ILE A 609 -13.89 25.84 19.40
N VAL A 610 -14.96 25.06 19.44
CA VAL A 610 -16.29 25.49 19.87
C VAL A 610 -16.94 24.52 20.86
N ASN A 611 -16.13 23.83 21.67
CA ASN A 611 -16.59 22.85 22.67
C ASN A 611 -17.14 23.46 23.98
N HIS A 612 -17.32 24.78 24.02
CA HIS A 612 -17.79 25.55 25.17
C HIS A 612 -16.86 25.59 26.40
N GLY A 613 -15.69 24.92 26.36
CA GLY A 613 -14.78 24.83 27.50
C GLY A 613 -14.17 26.16 27.93
N VAL A 614 -13.79 27.03 26.99
CA VAL A 614 -13.24 28.37 27.28
C VAL A 614 -14.28 29.24 28.00
N VAL A 615 -15.53 29.16 27.57
CA VAL A 615 -16.63 29.94 28.15
C VAL A 615 -16.98 29.40 29.53
N GLN A 616 -17.14 28.07 29.69
CA GLN A 616 -17.43 27.45 30.97
C GLN A 616 -16.31 27.64 31.99
N ALA A 617 -15.03 27.54 31.61
CA ALA A 617 -13.91 27.79 32.52
C ALA A 617 -13.85 29.26 32.98
N SER A 618 -14.07 30.22 32.06
CA SER A 618 -14.15 31.65 32.41
C SER A 618 -15.34 31.91 33.37
N TYR A 619 -16.47 31.23 33.14
CA TYR A 619 -17.63 31.34 34.01
C TYR A 619 -17.42 30.65 35.37
N ALA A 620 -16.77 29.50 35.41
CA ALA A 620 -16.44 28.78 36.63
C ALA A 620 -15.49 29.61 37.52
N SER A 621 -14.46 30.23 36.94
CA SER A 621 -13.60 31.18 37.65
C SER A 621 -14.44 32.29 38.32
N ALA A 622 -15.24 33.02 37.55
CA ALA A 622 -16.07 34.09 38.11
C ALA A 622 -17.10 33.60 39.13
N HIS A 623 -17.66 32.41 38.94
CA HIS A 623 -18.56 31.78 39.89
C HIS A 623 -17.85 31.46 41.21
N GLN A 624 -16.64 30.86 41.19
CA GLN A 624 -15.86 30.58 42.39
C GLN A 624 -15.49 31.87 43.15
N PHE A 625 -15.14 32.93 42.45
CA PHE A 625 -14.91 34.24 43.07
C PHE A 625 -16.18 34.84 43.68
N ASN A 626 -17.34 34.66 43.06
CA ASN A 626 -18.62 35.08 43.65
C ASN A 626 -18.96 34.24 44.90
N GLN A 627 -18.75 32.93 44.85
CA GLN A 627 -18.96 32.03 45.99
C GLN A 627 -18.02 32.34 47.15
N THR A 628 -16.76 32.68 46.87
CA THR A 628 -15.80 33.17 47.87
C THR A 628 -16.42 34.28 48.73
N VAL A 629 -17.06 35.24 48.06
CA VAL A 629 -17.68 36.41 48.67
C VAL A 629 -18.99 36.08 49.39
N ILE A 630 -19.86 35.27 48.81
CA ILE A 630 -21.13 34.86 49.44
C ILE A 630 -20.84 34.12 50.75
N ASN A 631 -19.86 33.20 50.73
CA ASN A 631 -19.45 32.48 51.92
C ASN A 631 -18.88 33.41 53.00
N ARG A 632 -18.10 34.43 52.62
CA ARG A 632 -17.64 35.46 53.55
C ARG A 632 -18.82 36.20 54.20
N ILE A 633 -19.76 36.66 53.38
CA ILE A 633 -20.92 37.42 53.81
C ILE A 633 -21.77 36.62 54.82
N GLU A 634 -21.97 35.33 54.59
CA GLU A 634 -22.76 34.45 55.46
C GLU A 634 -22.18 34.24 56.86
N GLN A 635 -20.87 34.48 57.04
CA GLN A 635 -20.21 34.38 58.35
C GLN A 635 -20.46 35.62 59.22
N ALA A 636 -20.75 36.79 58.64
CA ALA A 636 -20.93 38.03 59.41
C ALA A 636 -22.18 38.00 60.35
N PRO A 637 -23.37 37.51 59.93
CA PRO A 637 -24.53 37.40 60.83
C PRO A 637 -24.39 36.31 61.90
N ALA A 638 -23.51 35.32 61.71
CA ALA A 638 -23.24 34.27 62.69
C ALA A 638 -22.47 34.81 63.91
N LEU A 639 -21.61 35.80 63.70
CA LEU A 639 -20.85 36.50 64.74
C LEU A 639 -21.74 37.50 65.53
N ILE A 640 -22.70 38.14 64.84
CA ILE A 640 -23.60 39.12 65.47
C ILE A 640 -24.64 38.43 66.37
N ASN A 641 -25.17 37.26 65.97
CA ASN A 641 -26.15 36.52 66.80
C ASN A 641 -25.52 35.69 67.94
N THR A 642 -24.23 35.33 67.85
CA THR A 642 -23.53 34.63 68.94
C THR A 642 -22.99 35.59 70.00
N GLN A 643 -22.58 36.80 69.61
CA GLN A 643 -22.15 37.84 70.56
C GLN A 643 -23.31 38.41 71.41
N LEU A 644 -24.55 38.41 70.90
CA LEU A 644 -25.70 38.98 71.63
C LEU A 644 -26.30 38.08 72.74
N ASN A 645 -25.88 36.83 72.90
CA ASN A 645 -26.39 35.94 73.96
C ASN A 645 -25.32 35.40 74.94
N ILE A 646 -24.03 35.71 74.76
CA ILE A 646 -22.95 35.18 75.63
C ILE A 646 -22.11 36.29 76.29
N MET A 647 -22.15 37.55 75.85
CA MET A 647 -21.29 38.64 76.39
C MET A 647 -22.07 39.83 76.99
N ASN A 648 -23.01 39.58 77.90
CA ASN A 648 -23.58 40.62 78.77
C ASN A 648 -22.74 40.91 80.03
N GLY A 649 -21.44 40.64 80.00
CA GLY A 649 -20.56 40.91 81.14
C GLY A 649 -19.09 40.85 80.77
N LEU A 650 -18.44 42.00 80.91
CA LEU A 650 -17.03 42.31 80.68
C LEU A 650 -16.62 42.71 79.24
N PHE A 651 -16.18 43.96 79.16
CA PHE A 651 -15.53 44.71 78.07
C PHE A 651 -16.47 45.50 77.15
N ALA A 652 -16.54 46.80 77.45
CA ALA A 652 -17.00 47.84 76.54
C ALA A 652 -16.14 47.82 75.28
N VAL A 653 -16.71 47.33 74.18
CA VAL A 653 -16.14 47.49 72.84
C VAL A 653 -16.70 48.79 72.28
N ASP A 654 -15.81 49.72 72.02
CA ASP A 654 -16.08 50.94 71.27
C ASP A 654 -16.75 50.61 69.92
N ASP A 655 -17.71 51.43 69.53
CA ASP A 655 -18.67 51.29 68.42
C ASP A 655 -18.02 51.45 67.03
N SER A 656 -16.77 51.01 66.90
CA SER A 656 -15.96 51.14 65.69
C SER A 656 -16.11 49.89 64.83
N ALA A 657 -16.79 50.08 63.70
CA ALA A 657 -17.07 49.11 62.66
C ALA A 657 -15.99 48.01 62.43
N LYS A 658 -16.34 46.78 62.82
CA LYS A 658 -15.53 45.54 62.77
C LYS A 658 -15.03 45.27 61.34
N THR A 659 -13.71 45.32 61.16
CA THR A 659 -13.05 45.09 59.86
C THR A 659 -12.53 43.66 59.81
N GLY A 660 -12.60 43.02 58.64
CA GLY A 660 -12.08 41.68 58.44
C GLY A 660 -11.20 41.60 57.19
N ALA A 661 -10.10 40.85 57.30
CA ALA A 661 -9.30 40.44 56.17
C ALA A 661 -9.41 38.92 55.99
N TRP A 662 -9.45 38.45 54.75
CA TRP A 662 -9.54 37.02 54.47
C TRP A 662 -8.74 36.63 53.22
N THR A 663 -8.42 35.34 53.14
CA THR A 663 -7.77 34.72 51.99
C THR A 663 -8.43 33.39 51.71
N GLN A 664 -8.64 33.09 50.42
CA GLN A 664 -9.23 31.84 49.96
C GLN A 664 -8.40 31.24 48.82
N ALA A 665 -8.14 29.94 48.91
CA ALA A 665 -7.70 29.13 47.78
C ALA A 665 -8.87 28.25 47.32
N PHE A 666 -9.07 28.13 46.01
CA PHE A 666 -10.14 27.34 45.43
C PHE A 666 -9.66 26.57 44.20
N GLY A 667 -10.37 25.48 43.91
CA GLY A 667 -10.11 24.61 42.78
C GLY A 667 -11.41 24.06 42.19
N THR A 668 -11.47 23.94 40.87
CA THR A 668 -12.56 23.31 40.14
C THR A 668 -12.02 22.33 39.12
N VAL A 669 -12.62 21.15 39.04
CA VAL A 669 -12.42 20.19 37.94
C VAL A 669 -13.75 20.02 37.20
N MET A 670 -13.74 20.17 35.88
CA MET A 670 -14.90 20.09 35.00
C MET A 670 -14.70 19.00 33.96
N HIS A 671 -15.79 18.29 33.67
CA HIS A 671 -15.88 17.31 32.61
C HIS A 671 -17.15 17.54 31.78
N GLN A 672 -16.99 17.62 30.46
CA GLN A 672 -18.06 17.71 29.48
C GLN A 672 -17.90 16.56 28.47
N ASP A 673 -18.91 15.71 28.35
CA ASP A 673 -18.98 14.71 27.30
C ASP A 673 -19.25 15.38 25.94
N GLY A 674 -18.75 14.78 24.86
CA GLY A 674 -19.00 15.25 23.50
C GLY A 674 -20.47 15.10 23.10
N GLN A 675 -21.02 16.09 22.39
CA GLN A 675 -22.37 16.04 21.85
C GLN A 675 -22.39 16.28 20.33
N GLY A 676 -23.04 15.37 19.60
CA GLY A 676 -23.15 15.44 18.15
C GLY A 676 -21.77 15.46 17.49
N SER A 677 -21.46 16.53 16.74
CA SER A 677 -20.18 16.74 16.06
C SER A 677 -19.15 17.51 16.88
N THR A 678 -19.47 17.93 18.11
CA THR A 678 -18.58 18.74 18.94
C THR A 678 -17.87 17.87 19.97
N SER A 679 -16.53 17.98 20.05
CA SER A 679 -15.71 17.25 21.03
C SER A 679 -16.00 17.71 22.47
N GLY A 680 -15.88 16.79 23.42
CA GLY A 680 -15.91 17.11 24.85
C GLY A 680 -14.63 17.79 25.35
N TYR A 681 -14.60 18.17 26.63
CA TYR A 681 -13.41 18.77 27.25
C TYR A 681 -13.26 18.40 28.73
N ASN A 682 -12.03 18.50 29.21
CA ASN A 682 -11.69 18.56 30.63
C ASN A 682 -11.12 19.93 30.94
N ALA A 683 -11.55 20.54 32.04
CA ALA A 683 -10.99 21.81 32.49
C ALA A 683 -10.64 21.78 33.97
N THR A 684 -9.55 22.44 34.34
CA THR A 684 -9.14 22.67 35.72
C THR A 684 -8.99 24.17 35.95
N VAL A 685 -9.51 24.65 37.07
CA VAL A 685 -9.40 26.05 37.51
C VAL A 685 -8.79 26.02 38.88
N ASP A 686 -7.67 26.70 39.07
CA ASP A 686 -7.04 26.86 40.37
C ASP A 686 -6.82 28.35 40.62
N GLY A 687 -7.19 28.83 41.80
CA GLY A 687 -7.12 30.25 42.08
C GLY A 687 -7.00 30.61 43.54
N VAL A 688 -6.60 31.86 43.75
CA VAL A 688 -6.49 32.47 45.07
C VAL A 688 -7.18 33.82 45.04
N ALA A 689 -7.91 34.12 46.10
CA ALA A 689 -8.60 35.37 46.33
C ALA A 689 -8.18 35.96 47.68
N VAL A 690 -8.03 37.27 47.75
CA VAL A 690 -7.85 38.03 48.99
C VAL A 690 -8.88 39.13 49.06
N GLY A 691 -9.40 39.41 50.25
CA GLY A 691 -10.42 40.45 50.40
C GLY A 691 -10.41 41.13 51.75
N LEU A 692 -11.06 42.28 51.78
CA LEU A 692 -11.25 43.10 52.95
C LEU A 692 -12.70 43.59 52.97
N ASP A 693 -13.32 43.53 54.14
CA ASP A 693 -14.67 44.03 54.34
C ASP A 693 -14.85 44.64 55.72
N ARG A 694 -15.90 45.44 55.83
CA ARG A 694 -16.27 46.16 57.05
C ARG A 694 -17.77 46.21 57.21
N LEU A 695 -18.23 46.13 58.45
CA LEU A 695 -19.61 46.47 58.81
C LEU A 695 -19.77 47.99 58.81
N PHE A 696 -20.45 48.57 57.82
CA PHE A 696 -20.71 50.01 57.77
C PHE A 696 -21.84 50.43 58.71
N TYR A 697 -22.78 49.53 58.95
CA TYR A 697 -23.86 49.60 59.93
C TYR A 697 -24.00 48.24 60.62
N GLU A 698 -24.79 48.14 61.67
CA GLU A 698 -25.04 46.87 62.40
C GLU A 698 -25.56 45.74 61.49
N ASN A 699 -26.20 46.08 60.37
CA ASN A 699 -26.85 45.18 59.43
C ASN A 699 -26.34 45.26 57.98
N VAL A 700 -25.28 46.04 57.72
CA VAL A 700 -24.75 46.27 56.37
C VAL A 700 -23.26 46.01 56.34
N LEU A 701 -22.85 45.01 55.58
CA LEU A 701 -21.45 44.70 55.28
C LEU A 701 -21.14 45.13 53.85
N ILE A 702 -20.01 45.78 53.63
CA ILE A 702 -19.47 46.07 52.30
C ILE A 702 -18.00 45.65 52.26
N GLY A 703 -17.57 45.09 51.14
CA GLY A 703 -16.19 44.70 50.93
C GLY A 703 -15.76 44.71 49.48
N PHE A 704 -14.47 44.49 49.30
CA PHE A 704 -13.84 44.31 48.01
C PHE A 704 -12.87 43.13 48.06
N CYS A 705 -12.72 42.42 46.94
CA CYS A 705 -11.72 41.39 46.81
C CYS A 705 -11.03 41.42 45.46
N PHE A 706 -9.80 40.93 45.44
CA PHE A 706 -8.98 40.74 44.25
C PHE A 706 -8.51 39.31 44.19
N GLY A 707 -8.30 38.82 42.98
CA GLY A 707 -8.01 37.43 42.78
C GLY A 707 -7.34 37.10 41.47
N TYR A 708 -6.66 35.97 41.48
CA TYR A 708 -6.04 35.39 40.30
C TYR A 708 -6.44 33.93 40.17
N ALA A 709 -6.80 33.50 38.96
CA ALA A 709 -7.03 32.11 38.64
C ALA A 709 -6.29 31.71 37.36
N TYR A 710 -5.71 30.52 37.37
CA TYR A 710 -5.19 29.85 36.19
C TYR A 710 -6.16 28.76 35.77
N ASN A 711 -6.54 28.77 34.49
CA ASN A 711 -7.42 27.77 33.91
C ASN A 711 -6.67 26.98 32.86
N LYS A 712 -6.85 25.66 32.84
CA LYS A 712 -6.34 24.78 31.79
C LYS A 712 -7.48 23.97 31.20
N ILE A 713 -7.68 24.08 29.90
CA ILE A 713 -8.72 23.37 29.15
C ILE A 713 -8.05 22.46 28.13
N LYS A 714 -8.47 21.19 28.10
CA LYS A 714 -8.04 20.20 27.11
C LYS A 714 -9.25 19.59 26.42
N SER A 715 -9.28 19.63 25.09
CA SER A 715 -10.33 18.90 24.34
C SER A 715 -10.00 17.41 24.32
N VAL A 716 -11.02 16.55 24.30
CA VAL A 716 -10.85 15.09 24.39
C VAL A 716 -10.44 14.46 23.05
N ASP A 717 -10.95 14.97 21.91
CA ASP A 717 -10.77 14.34 20.59
C ASP A 717 -9.93 15.17 19.60
N LEU A 718 -9.70 16.42 19.92
CA LEU A 718 -8.89 17.36 19.15
C LEU A 718 -7.70 17.67 20.04
N SER A 719 -6.47 17.28 19.67
CA SER A 719 -5.25 17.52 20.46
C SER A 719 -4.99 19.02 20.65
N THR A 720 -5.72 19.62 21.58
CA THR A 720 -5.81 21.06 21.79
C THR A 720 -5.75 21.35 23.26
N ASP A 721 -4.91 22.33 23.60
CA ASP A 721 -4.80 22.93 24.92
C ASP A 721 -5.17 24.42 24.85
N THR A 722 -5.86 24.92 25.87
CA THR A 722 -6.08 26.35 26.09
C THR A 722 -5.79 26.69 27.55
N GLY A 723 -4.89 27.64 27.77
CA GLY A 723 -4.60 28.24 29.06
C GLY A 723 -5.28 29.60 29.21
N ILE A 724 -5.78 29.92 30.40
CA ILE A 724 -6.37 31.23 30.71
C ILE A 724 -5.80 31.77 32.02
N ASP A 725 -5.18 32.95 31.96
CA ASP A 725 -4.80 33.74 33.14
C ASP A 725 -5.90 34.75 33.42
N SER A 726 -6.63 34.58 34.53
CA SER A 726 -7.79 35.39 34.91
C SER A 726 -7.47 36.27 36.12
N SER A 727 -7.52 37.58 35.94
CA SER A 727 -7.41 38.56 37.03
C SER A 727 -8.79 39.14 37.32
N GLN A 728 -9.27 39.00 38.55
CA GLN A 728 -10.63 39.36 38.95
C GLN A 728 -10.65 40.35 40.10
N ALA A 729 -11.63 41.26 40.07
CA ALA A 729 -11.94 42.18 41.13
C ALA A 729 -13.45 42.18 41.39
N ASN A 730 -13.86 42.07 42.66
CA ASN A 730 -15.26 42.11 43.05
C ASN A 730 -15.50 43.22 44.08
N ILE A 731 -16.67 43.84 43.99
CA ILE A 731 -17.27 44.66 45.04
C ILE A 731 -18.49 43.91 45.53
N TYR A 732 -18.68 43.84 46.84
CA TYR A 732 -19.76 43.07 47.41
C TYR A 732 -20.39 43.73 48.63
N GLY A 733 -21.66 43.42 48.82
CA GLY A 733 -22.45 43.92 49.93
C GLY A 733 -23.42 42.88 50.45
N SER A 734 -23.70 42.96 51.73
CA SER A 734 -24.75 42.19 52.37
C SER A 734 -25.58 43.06 53.29
N PHE A 735 -26.88 42.94 53.14
CA PHE A 735 -27.86 43.45 54.08
C PHE A 735 -28.49 42.27 54.81
N PHE A 736 -28.48 42.26 56.13
CA PHE A 736 -29.05 41.17 56.92
C PHE A 736 -29.87 41.70 58.09
N ALA A 737 -31.07 41.13 58.26
CA ALA A 737 -31.94 41.35 59.40
C ALA A 737 -32.14 40.03 60.15
N GLU A 738 -32.93 40.01 61.24
CA GLU A 738 -33.08 38.84 62.11
C GLU A 738 -33.34 37.53 61.34
N LYS A 739 -34.25 37.55 60.37
CA LYS A 739 -34.66 36.35 59.61
C LYS A 739 -34.34 36.39 58.13
N TYR A 740 -33.93 37.50 57.54
CA TYR A 740 -33.73 37.58 56.09
C TYR A 740 -32.41 38.27 55.76
N TYR A 741 -31.83 37.90 54.62
CA TYR A 741 -30.64 38.57 54.09
C TYR A 741 -30.78 38.81 52.59
N LEU A 742 -30.01 39.77 52.08
CA LEU A 742 -29.82 40.07 50.68
C LEU A 742 -28.32 40.28 50.43
N ASN A 743 -27.75 39.47 49.55
CA ASN A 743 -26.36 39.51 49.13
C ASN A 743 -26.29 40.05 47.71
N THR A 744 -25.28 40.88 47.44
CA THR A 744 -25.02 41.46 46.12
C THR A 744 -23.53 41.42 45.82
N VAL A 745 -23.18 40.98 44.61
CA VAL A 745 -21.79 40.96 44.12
C VAL A 745 -21.74 41.55 42.72
N LEU A 746 -20.83 42.49 42.51
CA LEU A 746 -20.46 43.05 41.21
C LEU A 746 -19.02 42.63 40.91
N SER A 747 -18.80 42.05 39.73
CA SER A 747 -17.51 41.43 39.40
C SER A 747 -17.04 41.86 38.03
N PHE A 748 -15.74 42.16 37.93
CA PHE A 748 -15.03 42.37 36.68
C PHE A 748 -13.83 41.41 36.62
N ALA A 749 -13.62 40.77 35.48
CA ALA A 749 -12.41 39.99 35.23
C ALA A 749 -11.81 40.31 33.86
N TYR A 750 -10.48 40.39 33.83
CA TYR A 750 -9.66 40.45 32.63
C TYR A 750 -8.94 39.11 32.44
N ASN A 751 -9.10 38.52 31.27
CA ASN A 751 -8.65 37.17 30.95
C ASN A 751 -7.68 37.23 29.77
N ARG A 752 -6.51 36.60 29.91
CA ARG A 752 -5.56 36.38 28.81
C ARG A 752 -5.58 34.91 28.41
N TYR A 753 -5.82 34.65 27.13
CA TYR A 753 -6.00 33.32 26.56
C TYR A 753 -4.81 32.94 25.69
N LYS A 754 -4.32 31.72 25.86
CA LYS A 754 -3.34 31.09 24.98
C LYS A 754 -3.92 29.78 24.48
N SER A 755 -4.21 29.69 23.19
CA SER A 755 -4.78 28.49 22.57
C SER A 755 -3.77 27.83 21.63
N SER A 756 -3.83 26.50 21.54
CA SER A 756 -3.10 25.73 20.54
C SER A 756 -3.95 24.59 20.04
N ARG A 757 -4.20 24.50 18.74
CA ARG A 757 -4.93 23.39 18.11
C ARG A 757 -4.04 22.65 17.12
N HIS A 758 -4.05 21.32 17.21
CA HIS A 758 -3.31 20.44 16.33
C HIS A 758 -4.17 20.00 15.15
N ILE A 759 -3.65 20.18 13.94
CA ILE A 759 -4.31 19.88 12.66
C ILE A 759 -3.57 18.70 12.04
N TYR A 760 -4.25 17.57 11.92
CA TYR A 760 -3.64 16.35 11.41
C TYR A 760 -4.56 15.55 10.47
N PHE A 761 -4.19 15.42 9.20
CA PHE A 761 -4.82 14.53 8.21
C PHE A 761 -3.89 14.34 7.01
N GLY A 762 -3.86 13.14 6.41
CA GLY A 762 -2.94 12.86 5.31
C GLY A 762 -1.48 13.08 5.75
N SER A 763 -0.71 13.82 4.95
CA SER A 763 0.64 14.27 5.31
C SER A 763 0.69 15.59 6.11
N ILE A 764 -0.45 16.25 6.31
CA ILE A 764 -0.53 17.51 7.08
C ILE A 764 -0.46 17.20 8.58
N ASP A 765 0.55 17.78 9.25
CA ASP A 765 0.73 17.78 10.70
C ASP A 765 1.21 19.18 11.14
N ARG A 766 0.30 20.02 11.66
CA ARG A 766 0.59 21.43 12.00
C ARG A 766 -0.09 21.85 13.29
N THR A 767 0.50 22.84 13.97
CA THR A 767 -0.08 23.40 15.22
C THR A 767 -0.33 24.88 15.06
N ALA A 768 -1.60 25.27 15.04
CA ALA A 768 -2.02 26.67 15.05
C ALA A 768 -2.09 27.18 16.50
N ARG A 769 -1.52 28.36 16.76
CA ARG A 769 -1.44 28.99 18.09
C ARG A 769 -2.06 30.38 18.07
N GLY A 770 -2.92 30.67 19.04
CA GLY A 770 -3.56 31.97 19.23
C GLY A 770 -3.24 32.57 20.59
N ASN A 771 -3.05 33.89 20.64
CA ASN A 771 -2.95 34.66 21.87
C ASN A 771 -3.95 35.81 21.80
N TYR A 772 -4.85 35.91 22.78
CA TYR A 772 -5.93 36.90 22.76
C TYR A 772 -6.43 37.22 24.15
N ASP A 773 -7.17 38.32 24.28
CA ASP A 773 -7.66 38.82 25.56
C ASP A 773 -9.19 38.84 25.59
N GLY A 774 -9.76 38.90 26.79
CA GLY A 774 -11.19 39.05 26.99
C GLY A 774 -11.53 39.73 28.31
N ASN A 775 -12.72 40.30 28.36
CA ASN A 775 -13.28 40.98 29.53
C ASN A 775 -14.58 40.31 29.95
N GLN A 776 -14.81 40.19 31.24
CA GLN A 776 -15.99 39.56 31.81
C GLN A 776 -16.61 40.44 32.89
N TYR A 777 -17.94 40.52 32.87
CA TYR A 777 -18.74 41.28 33.83
C TYR A 777 -19.79 40.35 34.44
N SER A 778 -19.99 40.42 35.76
CA SER A 778 -21.01 39.65 36.47
C SER A 778 -21.75 40.52 37.48
N VAL A 779 -23.05 40.30 37.58
CA VAL A 779 -23.91 40.80 38.67
C VAL A 779 -24.59 39.61 39.31
N TYR A 780 -24.49 39.48 40.63
CA TYR A 780 -25.11 38.40 41.39
C TYR A 780 -25.94 38.95 42.54
N LEU A 781 -27.16 38.43 42.69
CA LEU A 781 -28.10 38.76 43.76
C LEU A 781 -28.59 37.47 44.40
N GLU A 782 -28.67 37.44 45.72
CA GLU A 782 -29.21 36.29 46.46
C GLU A 782 -29.95 36.77 47.71
N GLY A 783 -31.15 36.25 47.92
CA GLY A 783 -31.90 36.45 49.15
C GLY A 783 -32.26 35.13 49.80
N GLY A 784 -32.32 35.11 51.13
CA GLY A 784 -32.76 33.92 51.87
C GLY A 784 -33.46 34.25 53.17
N TYR A 785 -34.23 33.29 53.67
CA TYR A 785 -35.02 33.40 54.90
C TYR A 785 -34.65 32.30 55.89
N ASN A 786 -34.22 32.67 57.10
CA ASN A 786 -33.72 31.77 58.13
C ASN A 786 -34.87 31.26 59.03
N PHE A 787 -35.14 29.96 58.96
CA PHE A 787 -35.97 29.25 59.93
C PHE A 787 -35.07 28.56 60.95
N GLN A 788 -35.26 28.84 62.24
CA GLN A 788 -34.51 28.20 63.32
C GLN A 788 -35.44 27.37 64.20
N HIS A 789 -35.13 26.09 64.38
CA HIS A 789 -35.89 25.18 65.24
C HIS A 789 -34.95 24.17 65.92
N LYS A 790 -34.97 24.10 67.26
CA LYS A 790 -34.19 23.16 68.09
C LYS A 790 -32.69 23.08 67.70
N GLY A 791 -32.07 24.22 67.43
CA GLY A 791 -30.65 24.32 67.07
C GLY A 791 -30.32 24.06 65.59
N ILE A 792 -31.29 23.66 64.77
CA ILE A 792 -31.11 23.52 63.32
C ILE A 792 -31.58 24.81 62.63
N LYS A 793 -30.80 25.29 61.66
CA LYS A 793 -31.12 26.45 60.82
C LYS A 793 -31.38 25.99 59.39
N ILE A 794 -32.60 26.18 58.90
CA ILE A 794 -32.99 25.88 57.53
C ILE A 794 -33.23 27.21 56.81
N THR A 795 -32.57 27.40 55.67
CA THR A 795 -32.62 28.65 54.92
C THR A 795 -32.97 28.38 53.47
N PRO A 796 -34.26 28.42 53.06
CA PRO A 796 -34.60 28.57 51.66
C PRO A 796 -34.03 29.89 51.11
N LEU A 797 -33.62 29.84 49.85
CA LEU A 797 -32.97 30.93 49.16
C LEU A 797 -33.38 30.99 47.68
N ALA A 798 -33.25 32.19 47.12
CA ALA A 798 -33.40 32.47 45.70
C ALA A 798 -32.27 33.37 45.24
N SER A 799 -31.80 33.17 44.02
CA SER A 799 -30.70 33.95 43.43
C SER A 799 -30.95 34.28 41.96
N LEU A 800 -30.30 35.35 41.50
CA LEU A 800 -30.30 35.80 40.13
C LEU A 800 -28.88 36.24 39.75
N GLN A 801 -28.38 35.76 38.63
CA GLN A 801 -27.05 36.07 38.11
C GLN A 801 -27.14 36.49 36.65
N TYR A 802 -26.46 37.58 36.30
CA TYR A 802 -26.21 37.96 34.92
C TYR A 802 -24.70 38.00 34.68
N MET A 803 -24.23 37.35 33.61
CA MET A 803 -22.83 37.33 33.22
C MET A 803 -22.71 37.63 31.73
N GLN A 804 -21.69 38.42 31.38
CA GLN A 804 -21.30 38.66 30.01
C GLN A 804 -19.80 38.48 29.86
N LEU A 805 -19.39 37.63 28.91
CA LEU A 805 -18.00 37.44 28.49
C LEU A 805 -17.83 38.00 27.09
N HIS A 806 -16.84 38.87 26.90
CA HIS A 806 -16.43 39.37 25.60
C HIS A 806 -15.00 38.93 25.30
N LEU A 807 -14.81 38.16 24.22
CA LEU A 807 -13.50 37.75 23.73
C LEU A 807 -13.14 38.61 22.52
N ASN A 808 -11.93 39.16 22.50
CA ASN A 808 -11.42 39.92 21.36
C ASN A 808 -11.16 38.99 20.17
N GLY A 809 -11.26 39.50 18.95
CA GLY A 809 -10.85 38.78 17.75
C GLY A 809 -9.32 38.61 17.71
N TYR A 810 -8.84 37.57 17.05
CA TYR A 810 -7.42 37.22 17.04
C TYR A 810 -6.99 36.45 15.79
N GLY A 811 -5.69 36.49 15.49
CA GLY A 811 -5.07 35.68 14.45
C GLY A 811 -4.27 34.52 15.05
N GLU A 812 -4.30 33.38 14.39
CA GLU A 812 -3.43 32.25 14.71
C GLU A 812 -2.07 32.35 13.98
N SER A 813 -1.09 31.59 14.47
CA SER A 813 0.24 31.46 13.87
C SER A 813 0.76 30.02 14.00
N GLY A 814 1.69 29.64 13.12
CA GLY A 814 2.39 28.33 13.17
C GLY A 814 1.77 27.19 12.37
N ALA A 815 0.66 27.42 11.67
CA ALA A 815 0.03 26.45 10.75
C ALA A 815 -0.05 26.93 9.29
N ASP A 816 0.78 27.90 8.90
CA ASP A 816 0.84 28.47 7.55
C ASP A 816 -0.54 28.94 7.04
N ASP A 817 -0.97 28.55 5.84
CA ASP A 817 -2.24 28.97 5.24
C ASP A 817 -3.47 28.51 6.04
N LEU A 818 -3.30 27.55 6.95
CA LEU A 818 -4.34 27.04 7.85
C LEU A 818 -4.51 27.85 9.14
N ASN A 819 -3.67 28.86 9.39
CA ASN A 819 -3.93 29.80 10.49
C ASN A 819 -5.26 30.51 10.24
N LEU A 820 -6.05 30.70 11.30
CA LEU A 820 -7.33 31.41 11.23
C LEU A 820 -7.20 32.85 11.73
N SER A 821 -7.91 33.75 11.06
CA SER A 821 -8.39 35.00 11.66
C SER A 821 -9.78 34.75 12.24
N VAL A 822 -9.92 34.88 13.55
CA VAL A 822 -11.15 34.59 14.30
C VAL A 822 -11.77 35.91 14.76
N ASP A 823 -13.06 36.09 14.48
CA ASP A 823 -13.79 37.29 14.86
C ASP A 823 -13.99 37.41 16.38
N ASN A 824 -14.28 38.62 16.86
CA ASN A 824 -14.64 38.83 18.26
C ASN A 824 -15.94 38.09 18.63
N GLN A 825 -16.04 37.67 19.88
CA GLN A 825 -17.15 36.86 20.38
C GLN A 825 -17.76 37.50 21.63
N ARG A 826 -19.06 37.27 21.85
CA ARG A 826 -19.76 37.74 23.05
C ARG A 826 -20.74 36.68 23.49
N TYR A 827 -20.59 36.23 24.74
CA TYR A 827 -21.44 35.23 25.36
C TYR A 827 -22.17 35.82 26.57
N LYS A 828 -23.44 35.46 26.75
CA LYS A 828 -24.28 35.94 27.86
C LYS A 828 -24.96 34.79 28.59
N VAL A 829 -25.07 34.91 29.91
CA VAL A 829 -25.82 33.99 30.77
C VAL A 829 -26.73 34.80 31.69
N MET A 830 -27.99 34.36 31.83
CA MET A 830 -28.92 34.91 32.82
C MET A 830 -29.54 33.75 33.58
N GLN A 831 -29.01 33.50 34.78
CA GLN A 831 -29.33 32.32 35.56
C GLN A 831 -30.14 32.70 36.81
N SER A 832 -31.28 32.05 37.02
CA SER A 832 -31.97 32.06 38.31
C SER A 832 -31.69 30.79 39.09
N GLY A 833 -31.57 30.88 40.42
CA GLY A 833 -31.39 29.74 41.30
C GLY A 833 -32.41 29.69 42.41
N LEU A 834 -32.95 28.50 42.70
CA LEU A 834 -33.79 28.21 43.86
C LEU A 834 -33.14 27.09 44.67
N GLY A 835 -33.05 27.25 45.98
CA GLY A 835 -32.36 26.27 46.81
C GLY A 835 -32.69 26.39 48.28
N ALA A 836 -32.07 25.54 49.07
CA ALA A 836 -32.10 25.60 50.52
C ALA A 836 -30.78 25.11 51.09
N LYS A 837 -30.45 25.61 52.28
CA LYS A 837 -29.33 25.12 53.08
C LYS A 837 -29.78 24.80 54.50
N ILE A 838 -29.12 23.82 55.10
CA ILE A 838 -29.39 23.32 56.45
C ILE A 838 -28.06 23.38 57.21
N ALA A 839 -28.01 24.17 58.29
CA ALA A 839 -26.84 24.32 59.13
C ALA A 839 -27.14 23.92 60.58
N TYR A 840 -26.15 23.32 61.25
CA TYR A 840 -26.27 22.89 62.65
C TYR A 840 -25.09 23.40 63.50
N PRO A 841 -25.21 24.57 64.14
CA PRO A 841 -24.15 25.14 64.97
C PRO A 841 -23.88 24.28 66.22
N LEU A 842 -22.62 23.94 66.44
CA LEU A 842 -22.11 23.09 67.51
C LEU A 842 -21.01 23.82 68.28
N GLN A 843 -21.31 24.32 69.46
CA GLN A 843 -20.31 24.94 70.35
C GLN A 843 -19.54 23.87 71.13
N LYS A 844 -18.21 23.89 71.07
CA LYS A 844 -17.33 23.01 71.84
C LYS A 844 -16.09 23.77 72.31
N LYS A 845 -16.06 24.14 73.61
CA LYS A 845 -15.03 25.00 74.20
C LYS A 845 -14.91 26.32 73.40
N GLU A 846 -13.69 26.69 73.00
CA GLU A 846 -13.31 27.91 72.26
C GLU A 846 -13.60 27.82 70.75
N PHE A 847 -14.29 26.77 70.29
CA PHE A 847 -14.59 26.53 68.88
C PHE A 847 -16.09 26.39 68.64
N LEU A 848 -16.59 27.10 67.62
CA LEU A 848 -17.92 26.93 67.05
C LEU A 848 -17.81 26.24 65.70
N PHE A 849 -18.31 25.02 65.60
CA PHE A 849 -18.40 24.26 64.35
C PHE A 849 -19.78 24.46 63.73
N VAL A 850 -19.85 24.84 62.47
CA VAL A 850 -21.11 25.00 61.72
C VAL A 850 -21.04 24.15 60.46
N PRO A 851 -21.32 22.83 60.56
CA PRO A 851 -21.60 22.01 59.39
C PRO A 851 -22.88 22.50 58.69
N GLU A 852 -22.83 22.50 57.36
CA GLU A 852 -23.90 22.92 56.47
C GLU A 852 -24.01 21.95 55.29
N LEU A 853 -25.24 21.64 54.89
CA LEU A 853 -25.60 20.95 53.66
C LEU A 853 -26.46 21.91 52.83
N HIS A 854 -26.18 22.04 51.54
CA HIS A 854 -26.96 22.89 50.64
C HIS A 854 -27.26 22.21 49.32
N ALA A 855 -28.37 22.62 48.72
CA ALA A 855 -28.79 22.19 47.40
C ALA A 855 -29.47 23.35 46.66
N ARG A 856 -29.20 23.47 45.36
CA ARG A 856 -29.74 24.49 44.49
C ARG A 856 -30.05 23.92 43.11
N TRP A 857 -31.20 24.27 42.57
CA TRP A 857 -31.53 24.15 41.15
C TRP A 857 -31.32 25.50 40.49
N MET A 858 -30.65 25.53 39.34
CA MET A 858 -30.39 26.77 38.60
C MET A 858 -30.80 26.61 37.13
N TYR A 859 -31.37 27.66 36.56
CA TYR A 859 -31.89 27.70 35.19
C TYR A 859 -31.38 28.93 34.44
N ASP A 860 -30.72 28.73 33.29
CA ASP A 860 -30.26 29.78 32.38
C ASP A 860 -31.31 30.10 31.31
N PHE A 861 -31.84 31.32 31.36
CA PHE A 861 -32.86 31.80 30.42
C PHE A 861 -32.30 32.11 29.03
N ILE A 862 -31.01 32.44 28.92
CA ILE A 862 -30.41 32.79 27.63
C ILE A 862 -30.00 31.50 26.91
N GLY A 863 -29.14 30.68 27.53
CA GLY A 863 -28.60 29.48 26.90
C GLY A 863 -27.86 29.79 25.60
N ASP A 864 -27.00 30.81 25.64
CA ASP A 864 -26.30 31.35 24.47
C ASP A 864 -25.40 30.28 23.85
N ARG A 865 -25.69 29.89 22.61
CA ARG A 865 -24.95 28.84 21.91
C ARG A 865 -23.59 29.39 21.49
N GLN A 866 -22.53 28.59 21.69
CA GLN A 866 -21.23 29.00 21.17
C GLN A 866 -21.24 28.99 19.64
N GLN A 867 -20.92 30.14 19.04
CA GLN A 867 -20.69 30.28 17.61
C GLN A 867 -19.44 31.12 17.40
N THR A 868 -18.70 30.82 16.33
CA THR A 868 -17.53 31.58 15.93
C THR A 868 -17.47 31.72 14.41
N THR A 869 -16.99 32.86 13.93
CA THR A 869 -16.72 33.11 12.52
C THR A 869 -15.23 33.27 12.35
N SER A 870 -14.68 32.55 11.37
CA SER A 870 -13.25 32.53 11.09
C SER A 870 -12.96 32.51 9.60
N GLN A 871 -11.76 32.94 9.21
CA GLN A 871 -11.28 32.91 7.84
C GLN A 871 -9.85 32.35 7.83
N PHE A 872 -9.51 31.52 6.84
CA PHE A 872 -8.12 31.10 6.63
C PHE A 872 -7.27 32.30 6.19
N THR A 873 -6.09 32.43 6.81
CA THR A 873 -5.09 33.42 6.39
C THR A 873 -4.55 33.14 4.98
N GLY A 874 -4.56 31.87 4.54
CA GLY A 874 -4.25 31.45 3.16
C GLY A 874 -5.31 31.82 2.11
N GLY A 875 -6.41 32.46 2.50
CA GLY A 875 -7.46 32.97 1.61
C GLY A 875 -8.79 32.19 1.68
N GLY A 876 -9.75 32.61 0.86
CA GLY A 876 -11.14 32.12 0.90
C GLY A 876 -12.06 33.03 1.70
N ALA A 877 -13.36 32.74 1.69
CA ALA A 877 -14.35 33.50 2.46
C ALA A 877 -14.34 33.12 3.95
N SER A 878 -14.99 33.94 4.79
CA SER A 878 -15.25 33.58 6.19
C SER A 878 -16.23 32.41 6.28
N PHE A 879 -16.05 31.53 7.25
CA PHE A 879 -16.96 30.45 7.58
C PHE A 879 -17.32 30.48 9.07
N THR A 880 -18.50 29.95 9.38
CA THR A 880 -19.01 29.87 10.75
C THR A 880 -18.90 28.44 11.27
N THR A 881 -18.41 28.30 12.50
CA THR A 881 -18.41 27.04 13.23
C THR A 881 -19.38 27.13 14.40
N ASN A 882 -20.32 26.20 14.44
CA ASN A 882 -21.34 26.13 15.48
C ASN A 882 -20.92 25.13 16.55
N GLY A 883 -20.86 25.59 17.79
CA GLY A 883 -20.51 24.79 18.96
C GLY A 883 -21.68 24.09 19.62
N LEU A 884 -21.38 23.57 20.81
CA LEU A 884 -22.34 22.89 21.69
C LEU A 884 -23.40 23.87 22.20
N GLU A 885 -24.66 23.44 22.17
CA GLU A 885 -25.76 24.19 22.80
C GLU A 885 -25.75 23.90 24.31
N PRO A 886 -25.59 24.91 25.18
CA PRO A 886 -25.47 24.66 26.61
C PRO A 886 -26.77 24.13 27.22
N PRO A 887 -26.69 23.14 28.13
CA PRO A 887 -27.83 22.75 28.95
C PRO A 887 -28.31 23.94 29.80
N LYS A 888 -29.61 24.22 29.75
CA LYS A 888 -30.22 25.35 30.47
C LYS A 888 -30.45 25.06 31.96
N SER A 889 -30.61 23.80 32.35
CA SER A 889 -30.85 23.39 33.75
C SER A 889 -29.60 22.81 34.38
N SER A 890 -29.37 23.15 35.64
CA SER A 890 -28.24 22.66 36.44
C SER A 890 -28.65 22.42 37.89
N TYR A 891 -28.00 21.46 38.53
CA TYR A 891 -28.21 21.09 39.93
C TYR A 891 -26.88 21.18 40.66
N ASN A 892 -26.86 21.88 41.79
CA ASN A 892 -25.71 21.99 42.67
C ASN A 892 -26.07 21.41 44.04
N VAL A 893 -25.20 20.56 44.57
CA VAL A 893 -25.31 19.99 45.93
C VAL A 893 -23.94 20.03 46.57
N GLY A 894 -23.87 20.50 47.82
CA GLY A 894 -22.60 20.67 48.50
C GLY A 894 -22.69 20.60 50.00
N VAL A 895 -21.51 20.49 50.61
CA VAL A 895 -21.31 20.51 52.06
C VAL A 895 -20.28 21.56 52.41
N LYS A 896 -20.52 22.25 53.53
CA LYS A 896 -19.65 23.29 54.06
C LYS A 896 -19.43 23.10 55.55
N LEU A 897 -18.24 23.45 56.03
CA LEU A 897 -17.92 23.50 57.44
C LEU A 897 -17.26 24.83 57.75
N ASN A 898 -17.87 25.63 58.61
CA ASN A 898 -17.22 26.79 59.21
C ASN A 898 -16.73 26.45 60.62
N ILE A 899 -15.51 26.85 60.95
CA ILE A 899 -14.89 26.71 62.27
C ILE A 899 -14.53 28.10 62.73
N MET A 900 -15.23 28.62 63.75
CA MET A 900 -14.98 29.95 64.31
C MET A 900 -14.31 29.79 65.67
N THR A 901 -13.39 30.72 65.97
CA THR A 901 -12.66 30.76 67.24
C THR A 901 -12.99 32.06 67.99
N ASP A 902 -12.86 32.02 69.32
CA ASP A 902 -13.10 33.19 70.17
C ASP A 902 -12.05 34.31 69.97
N TYR A 903 -10.95 34.04 69.26
CA TYR A 903 -9.87 34.99 68.93
C TYR A 903 -10.06 35.68 67.56
N GLY A 904 -11.25 35.60 66.96
CA GLY A 904 -11.57 36.30 65.70
C GLY A 904 -11.07 35.62 64.43
N ILE A 905 -10.61 34.36 64.51
CA ILE A 905 -10.22 33.54 63.34
C ILE A 905 -11.37 32.65 62.92
N THR A 906 -11.68 32.63 61.62
CA THR A 906 -12.62 31.68 61.00
C THR A 906 -11.94 30.90 59.89
N VAL A 907 -12.14 29.58 59.88
CA VAL A 907 -11.69 28.68 58.81
C VAL A 907 -12.91 28.03 58.16
N SER A 908 -12.97 28.02 56.83
CA SER A 908 -14.06 27.41 56.08
C SER A 908 -13.57 26.39 55.07
N LEU A 909 -14.26 25.27 55.01
CA LEU A 909 -14.04 24.19 54.04
C LEU A 909 -15.34 23.95 53.30
N ASN A 910 -15.27 23.80 51.98
CA ASN A 910 -16.45 23.57 51.14
C ASN A 910 -16.15 22.61 50.01
N TYR A 911 -17.16 21.83 49.65
CA TYR A 911 -17.17 20.99 48.47
C TYR A 911 -18.54 21.02 47.81
N ASP A 912 -18.54 21.19 46.49
CA ASP A 912 -19.73 21.37 45.65
C ASP A 912 -19.65 20.47 44.41
N LEU A 913 -20.71 19.71 44.16
CA LEU A 913 -20.94 18.99 42.92
C LEU A 913 -22.00 19.74 42.10
N GLU A 914 -21.64 20.17 40.90
CA GLU A 914 -22.60 20.68 39.91
C GLU A 914 -22.83 19.64 38.82
N MET A 915 -24.08 19.45 38.42
CA MET A 915 -24.49 18.52 37.37
C MET A 915 -25.39 19.24 36.37
N LYS A 916 -25.11 19.05 35.08
CA LYS A 916 -25.96 19.41 33.95
C LYS A 916 -26.09 18.19 33.04
N GLN A 917 -26.88 18.30 31.98
CA GLN A 917 -26.87 17.28 30.94
C GLN A 917 -25.44 17.16 30.37
N ASP A 918 -24.88 15.94 30.38
CA ASP A 918 -23.55 15.60 29.83
C ASP A 918 -22.37 16.38 30.44
N PHE A 919 -22.57 17.02 31.60
CA PHE A 919 -21.55 17.82 32.28
C PHE A 919 -21.61 17.64 33.79
N HIS A 920 -20.44 17.57 34.42
CA HIS A 920 -20.33 17.68 35.86
C HIS A 920 -19.08 18.47 36.26
N SER A 921 -19.15 19.16 37.40
CA SER A 921 -18.02 19.86 37.99
C SER A 921 -17.90 19.58 39.48
N HIS A 922 -16.67 19.42 39.93
CA HIS A 922 -16.30 19.30 41.34
C HIS A 922 -15.58 20.57 41.75
N ASN A 923 -16.10 21.26 42.75
CA ASN A 923 -15.59 22.54 43.21
C ASN A 923 -15.24 22.44 44.68
N GLY A 924 -14.12 23.03 45.09
CA GLY A 924 -13.74 23.05 46.49
C GLY A 924 -12.94 24.30 46.83
N TYR A 925 -13.02 24.72 48.08
CA TYR A 925 -12.20 25.83 48.57
C TYR A 925 -11.85 25.68 50.05
N ILE A 926 -10.80 26.40 50.44
CA ILE A 926 -10.37 26.61 51.82
C ILE A 926 -10.23 28.12 52.04
N ASN A 927 -10.90 28.64 53.06
CA ASN A 927 -10.87 30.06 53.43
C ASN A 927 -10.34 30.24 54.85
N VAL A 928 -9.54 31.29 55.07
CA VAL A 928 -9.14 31.76 56.39
C VAL A 928 -9.45 33.24 56.50
N ARG A 929 -10.11 33.63 57.58
CA ARG A 929 -10.46 35.02 57.91
C ARG A 929 -9.96 35.40 59.29
N TYR A 930 -9.49 36.64 59.40
CA TYR A 930 -9.13 37.29 60.66
C TYR A 930 -9.91 38.61 60.83
N GLU A 931 -10.53 38.77 62.00
CA GLU A 931 -11.25 39.98 62.42
C GLU A 931 -10.42 40.77 63.43
N PHE A 932 -10.32 42.09 63.24
CA PHE A 932 -9.51 42.99 64.07
C PHE A 932 -10.14 44.37 64.24
#